data_AF-A0A928W4C1-F1
#
_entry.id   AF-A0A928W4C1-F1
#
_cell.length_a   1.000
_cell.length_b   1.000
_cell.length_c   1.000
_cell.angle_alpha   90.00
_cell.angle_beta   90.00
_cell.angle_gamma   90.00
#
_symmetry.space_group_name_H-M   'P 1'
#
loop_
_entity.id
_entity.type
_entity.pdbx_description
1 polymer ?
#
loop_
_entity_poly.entity_id
_entity_poly.type
_entity_poly.pdbx_seq_one_letter_code
_entity_poly.pdbx_strand_id
1 'polypeptide(L)'
;MAINFNQVGSFNGVVGEGQVLNNPTSLQFGPDGRLYVAEQNGTINAFTVELQNGEYVATAHEELVLGNGAEVVKSIQNHNDDGSDSNDGDRQVTGLVVSGTATNPVLYVSSSDPRIGVFNDQNLDTNSGVLTRLTWNGTAWEAVDLIRGLPRSEENHSVNGMVLSADGTKLYLTVGGNTNNGAPSNFFTYAGEYALSGTVLEIDLTDLNSRPILTDPAGGQNGTARQYIYDLPTLDDPNIENITDGVGEDAAGMDENGPWGGNDGLNMAILPADAPMRIFADGLRNQYDIVLTQSGQLYTVDNGSNADLGGNPVDAGGTPTEQSGAGEATNTPNDGGTGDPEPLFLLQDGGYYGHPAPARANQDLPWTAYNDNGNPDGSLSTNSVNSLADLVPEGVNIADGYIIDPSKFTDDPTRLAQSGVRIERDSPESNSIANLGSSSNGLVEYTSDVFDGALQGSLIVTQFNGNVTLLNLNDAGTALEPLVDPTEGNAVIDEDGIFPLITGLSNPLDVTTGADGTIWIAELGSNQIKVIAPTGEAATSNNDLDEDGIINVNDPFIRDQSNGGSVVLLPNQTLLWDFDANQDSNLPGPAGYGGGLTGVMVNGTTDFEAFFQEPSSLPGQIINLDNVKFNTAAGGGATVIESVSNGDPFTTSNNGEYLFHTGLTIAPTVDTFNIEWSMFNPGSGFTGSFQQIGGYIGTGDQSNYLKLVAISSVSGELQVVLENDDAVTATSYIQADDLFNYSTNEQIYFNLEIDPIAGIATPSISYETGDGNISTVTGGTIDLNGTNVLEAIQGNYTVNGQNTGLAVGLLSSNTGQPEADTFQAVFNDIKITATGDDSETVLYRVNAGGEQVAAVDGGIAWSADTTASNSPYLADPGSNYTALFPAIEPGAGVSGVPGAIFDSERWDEAGGSSMQWAFDVAQPGLYEVRLYLGNGFDGTSNPGERVFDVAVEGAVPTSFDDIDLSQQFGHLVGGVISSTVNITDGTLNLEFIHGVQNPLVNAIEIVQLGDGTPPEENSDTILYRVNAGGGQVAAVDGGIDWSADTTASNSPYLVDPGSNNTASFPAVEPGAQITGVPGTIFDTLRYDLAGGSEMQWAFDVDQAGLYEVRLYSGEGFAGTNDPGERVFDVAVEGDVPTSFDNIDFAQQFGYQTGGVVSSTVMVTDGTLNLEFIHGVENPMISGIEIVQLGDDTSV
;
A
#
# COMPACT_ATOMS: atom_id res chain seq x y z
N MET A 1 16.17 31.76 -7.67
CA MET A 1 14.99 30.88 -7.76
C MET A 1 15.28 29.87 -6.68
N ALA A 2 14.52 29.88 -5.59
CA ALA A 2 14.80 28.97 -4.48
C ALA A 2 14.81 27.52 -5.00
N ILE A 3 15.71 26.67 -4.51
CA ILE A 3 15.79 25.27 -4.95
C ILE A 3 14.49 24.55 -4.55
N ASN A 4 13.65 24.24 -5.53
CA ASN A 4 12.34 23.60 -5.31
C ASN A 4 11.94 22.71 -6.48
N PHE A 5 11.13 21.71 -6.18
CA PHE A 5 10.70 20.69 -7.12
C PHE A 5 9.21 20.41 -6.91
N ASN A 6 8.45 20.25 -7.99
CA ASN A 6 7.04 19.87 -7.95
C ASN A 6 6.80 18.64 -8.82
N GLN A 7 5.88 17.78 -8.42
CA GLN A 7 5.36 16.75 -9.31
C GLN A 7 4.67 17.42 -10.51
N VAL A 8 5.03 16.96 -11.71
CA VAL A 8 4.51 17.46 -12.99
C VAL A 8 4.15 16.29 -13.90
N GLY A 9 3.81 15.13 -13.34
CA GLY A 9 3.41 13.97 -14.11
C GLY A 9 3.51 12.69 -13.29
N SER A 10 2.55 11.80 -13.51
CA SER A 10 2.62 10.39 -13.14
C SER A 10 1.95 9.58 -14.24
N PHE A 11 2.54 8.46 -14.64
CA PHE A 11 1.93 7.56 -15.61
C PHE A 11 2.33 6.11 -15.37
N ASN A 12 1.41 5.20 -15.69
CA ASN A 12 1.60 3.75 -15.67
C ASN A 12 1.37 3.12 -17.07
N GLY A 13 1.20 3.97 -18.09
CA GLY A 13 0.93 3.60 -19.47
C GLY A 13 0.73 4.81 -20.37
N VAL A 14 0.28 4.57 -21.60
CA VAL A 14 -0.05 5.66 -22.53
C VAL A 14 -1.31 6.37 -22.04
N VAL A 15 -1.33 7.70 -22.11
CA VAL A 15 -2.48 8.49 -21.67
C VAL A 15 -3.74 8.04 -22.37
N GLY A 16 -4.74 7.70 -21.56
CA GLY A 16 -6.03 7.25 -22.05
C GLY A 16 -6.06 5.78 -22.51
N GLU A 17 -4.96 5.04 -22.34
CA GLU A 17 -4.91 3.59 -22.46
C GLU A 17 -4.82 2.95 -21.07
N GLY A 18 -4.95 1.62 -21.01
CA GLY A 18 -4.80 0.89 -19.75
C GLY A 18 -3.36 0.91 -19.22
N GLN A 19 -3.20 0.53 -17.95
CA GLN A 19 -1.89 0.29 -17.35
C GLN A 19 -1.13 -0.75 -18.19
N VAL A 20 0.14 -0.43 -18.49
CA VAL A 20 1.06 -1.36 -19.14
C VAL A 20 2.28 -1.65 -18.28
N LEU A 21 2.59 -0.78 -17.32
CA LEU A 21 3.70 -0.98 -16.39
C LEU A 21 3.34 -1.97 -15.29
N ASN A 22 4.28 -2.82 -14.94
CA ASN A 22 4.21 -3.70 -13.78
C ASN A 22 5.59 -3.81 -13.11
N ASN A 23 5.71 -3.34 -11.87
CA ASN A 23 6.95 -3.35 -11.09
C ASN A 23 8.18 -2.82 -11.86
N PRO A 24 8.20 -1.53 -12.25
CA PRO A 24 9.35 -0.95 -12.93
C PRO A 24 10.59 -0.96 -12.02
N THR A 25 11.71 -1.42 -12.55
CA THR A 25 12.96 -1.62 -11.79
C THR A 25 14.11 -0.75 -12.27
N SER A 26 14.12 -0.33 -13.53
CA SER A 26 15.14 0.60 -14.01
C SER A 26 14.64 1.50 -15.13
N LEU A 27 15.15 2.73 -15.23
CA LEU A 27 14.78 3.65 -16.29
C LEU A 27 15.91 4.55 -16.77
N GLN A 28 15.96 4.82 -18.08
CA GLN A 28 16.87 5.82 -18.64
C GLN A 28 16.37 6.37 -19.98
N PHE A 29 16.62 7.66 -20.22
CA PHE A 29 16.41 8.26 -21.55
C PHE A 29 17.44 7.77 -22.57
N GLY A 30 16.96 7.36 -23.74
CA GLY A 30 17.80 7.02 -24.87
C GLY A 30 18.14 8.20 -25.77
N PRO A 31 19.10 8.02 -26.69
CA PRO A 31 19.52 9.05 -27.64
C PRO A 31 18.44 9.39 -28.69
N ASP A 32 17.37 8.61 -28.77
CA ASP A 32 16.18 8.85 -29.59
C ASP A 32 15.11 9.68 -28.87
N GLY A 33 15.34 10.04 -27.60
CA GLY A 33 14.44 10.85 -26.78
C GLY A 33 13.32 10.07 -26.10
N ARG A 34 13.31 8.73 -26.23
CA ARG A 34 12.35 7.87 -25.51
C ARG A 34 12.87 7.52 -24.13
N LEU A 35 11.94 7.33 -23.20
CA LEU A 35 12.23 6.76 -21.88
C LEU A 35 12.16 5.24 -21.98
N TYR A 36 13.27 4.58 -21.71
CA TYR A 36 13.32 3.12 -21.61
C TYR A 36 13.09 2.73 -20.16
N VAL A 37 12.22 1.76 -19.91
CA VAL A 37 11.84 1.28 -18.58
C VAL A 37 11.94 -0.23 -18.58
N ALA A 38 12.71 -0.80 -17.66
CA ALA A 38 12.74 -2.23 -17.38
C ALA A 38 11.79 -2.57 -16.24
N GLU A 39 11.22 -3.77 -16.28
CA GLU A 39 10.35 -4.32 -15.25
C GLU A 39 10.99 -5.52 -14.56
N GLN A 40 10.55 -5.79 -13.34
CA GLN A 40 11.08 -6.88 -12.52
C GLN A 40 11.02 -8.23 -13.23
N ASN A 41 9.96 -8.51 -13.99
CA ASN A 41 9.78 -9.78 -14.71
C ASN A 41 10.62 -9.89 -16.01
N GLY A 42 11.34 -8.84 -16.39
CA GLY A 42 12.23 -8.81 -17.55
C GLY A 42 11.62 -8.22 -18.82
N THR A 43 10.40 -7.68 -18.74
CA THR A 43 9.80 -6.87 -19.79
C THR A 43 10.58 -5.56 -19.92
N ILE A 44 10.84 -5.11 -21.16
CA ILE A 44 11.49 -3.84 -21.43
C ILE A 44 10.56 -2.99 -22.29
N ASN A 45 10.22 -1.81 -21.79
CA ASN A 45 9.29 -0.87 -22.39
C ASN A 45 10.03 0.38 -22.91
N ALA A 46 9.55 0.98 -23.99
CA ALA A 46 10.02 2.26 -24.50
C ALA A 46 8.85 3.23 -24.68
N PHE A 47 8.85 4.31 -23.91
CA PHE A 47 7.81 5.33 -23.94
C PHE A 47 8.26 6.56 -24.73
N THR A 48 7.37 7.06 -25.58
CA THR A 48 7.44 8.45 -26.03
C THR A 48 6.74 9.30 -25.00
N VAL A 49 7.45 10.26 -24.43
CA VAL A 49 6.92 11.16 -23.40
C VAL A 49 6.87 12.59 -23.93
N GLU A 50 5.77 13.29 -23.65
CA GLU A 50 5.56 14.68 -24.04
C GLU A 50 5.00 15.48 -22.86
N LEU A 51 5.32 16.77 -22.82
CA LEU A 51 4.71 17.71 -21.88
C LEU A 51 3.39 18.23 -22.48
N GLN A 52 2.26 17.85 -21.89
CA GLN A 52 0.92 18.26 -22.30
C GLN A 52 0.22 18.95 -21.12
N ASN A 53 -0.33 20.14 -21.34
CA ASN A 53 -1.04 20.92 -20.31
C ASN A 53 -0.25 21.20 -19.01
N GLY A 54 1.08 21.11 -19.05
CA GLY A 54 1.94 21.29 -17.87
C GLY A 54 2.35 19.98 -17.20
N GLU A 55 1.89 18.84 -17.72
CA GLU A 55 2.20 17.51 -17.19
C GLU A 55 2.93 16.63 -18.21
N TYR A 56 3.90 15.86 -17.75
CA TYR A 56 4.59 14.85 -18.52
C TYR A 56 3.74 13.59 -18.61
N VAL A 57 3.61 13.12 -19.84
CA VAL A 57 2.55 12.20 -20.25
C VAL A 57 3.16 11.25 -21.28
N ALA A 58 2.92 9.94 -21.14
CA ALA A 58 3.31 8.97 -22.16
C ALA A 58 2.29 8.99 -23.31
N THR A 59 2.76 9.23 -24.54
CA THR A 59 1.91 9.36 -25.73
C THR A 59 2.03 8.18 -26.69
N ALA A 60 3.03 7.33 -26.48
CA ALA A 60 3.19 6.07 -27.19
C ALA A 60 4.04 5.11 -26.37
N HIS A 61 3.82 3.81 -26.57
CA HIS A 61 4.51 2.72 -25.90
C HIS A 61 4.95 1.67 -26.93
N GLU A 62 6.10 1.06 -26.69
CA GLU A 62 6.60 -0.12 -27.39
C GLU A 62 7.15 -1.09 -26.33
N GLU A 63 6.59 -2.29 -26.24
CA GLU A 63 7.26 -3.43 -25.61
C GLU A 63 8.36 -3.94 -26.55
N LEU A 64 9.60 -4.05 -26.06
CA LEU A 64 10.73 -4.42 -26.89
C LEU A 64 10.74 -5.93 -27.18
N VAL A 65 10.52 -6.26 -28.46
CA VAL A 65 10.53 -7.63 -28.96
C VAL A 65 11.58 -7.84 -30.05
N LEU A 66 12.10 -9.07 -30.12
CA LEU A 66 12.96 -9.55 -31.18
C LEU A 66 12.20 -9.72 -32.49
N GLY A 67 12.92 -9.87 -33.62
CA GLY A 67 12.31 -10.06 -34.94
C GLY A 67 11.41 -11.31 -35.11
N ASN A 68 11.44 -12.23 -34.15
CA ASN A 68 10.53 -13.39 -34.08
C ASN A 68 9.29 -13.16 -33.19
N GLY A 69 9.18 -11.98 -32.56
CA GLY A 69 8.10 -11.60 -31.65
C GLY A 69 8.30 -12.01 -30.19
N ALA A 70 9.44 -12.61 -29.84
CA ALA A 70 9.76 -12.91 -28.43
C ALA A 70 10.27 -11.65 -27.72
N GLU A 71 9.90 -11.49 -26.45
CA GLU A 71 10.44 -10.44 -25.59
C GLU A 71 11.96 -10.58 -25.44
N VAL A 72 12.65 -9.44 -25.40
CA VAL A 72 14.12 -9.39 -25.54
C VAL A 72 14.88 -10.20 -24.49
N VAL A 73 14.60 -9.98 -23.20
CA VAL A 73 15.30 -10.62 -22.08
C VAL A 73 14.59 -11.90 -21.65
N LYS A 74 13.26 -11.90 -21.54
CA LYS A 74 12.46 -13.09 -21.24
C LYS A 74 12.58 -14.20 -22.28
N SER A 75 13.20 -13.95 -23.45
CA SER A 75 13.55 -15.04 -24.37
C SER A 75 14.68 -15.97 -23.87
N ILE A 76 15.42 -15.60 -22.82
CA ILE A 76 16.50 -16.42 -22.23
C ILE A 76 15.90 -17.63 -21.49
N GLN A 77 16.52 -18.80 -21.66
CA GLN A 77 16.15 -20.02 -20.94
C GLN A 77 16.72 -19.99 -19.51
N ASN A 78 15.86 -20.11 -18.50
CA ASN A 78 16.29 -20.29 -17.10
C ASN A 78 16.68 -21.76 -16.83
N HIS A 79 17.53 -21.98 -15.84
CA HIS A 79 17.99 -23.30 -15.42
C HIS A 79 17.80 -23.48 -13.91
N ASN A 80 17.81 -24.70 -13.43
CA ASN A 80 17.89 -25.03 -12.02
C ASN A 80 19.35 -25.04 -11.55
N ASP A 81 19.59 -25.13 -10.25
CA ASP A 81 20.96 -25.10 -9.73
C ASP A 81 21.79 -26.34 -10.10
N ASP A 82 21.14 -27.42 -10.55
CA ASP A 82 21.78 -28.59 -11.15
C ASP A 82 22.06 -28.46 -12.67
N GLY A 83 21.79 -27.30 -13.26
CA GLY A 83 21.97 -26.99 -14.68
C GLY A 83 20.85 -27.47 -15.60
N SER A 84 19.80 -28.13 -15.08
CA SER A 84 18.66 -28.56 -15.88
C SER A 84 17.69 -27.41 -16.22
N ASP A 85 16.96 -27.48 -17.35
CA ASP A 85 16.02 -26.42 -17.75
C ASP A 85 14.93 -26.15 -16.69
N SER A 86 14.67 -24.87 -16.42
CA SER A 86 13.49 -24.39 -15.69
C SER A 86 12.37 -23.98 -16.65
N ASN A 87 11.10 -24.12 -16.23
CA ASN A 87 9.96 -23.67 -17.02
C ASN A 87 9.55 -22.22 -16.72
N ASP A 88 10.32 -21.51 -15.89
CA ASP A 88 10.06 -20.11 -15.59
C ASP A 88 10.30 -19.22 -16.81
N GLY A 89 9.28 -18.44 -17.15
CA GLY A 89 9.25 -17.57 -18.32
C GLY A 89 9.85 -16.18 -18.08
N ASP A 90 9.97 -15.77 -16.82
CA ASP A 90 10.37 -14.43 -16.43
C ASP A 90 11.88 -14.35 -16.18
N ARG A 91 12.39 -13.12 -16.05
CA ARG A 91 13.80 -12.84 -15.75
C ARG A 91 13.87 -11.65 -14.82
N GLN A 92 14.56 -11.77 -13.69
CA GLN A 92 14.77 -10.63 -12.80
C GLN A 92 15.66 -9.60 -13.50
N VAL A 93 15.16 -8.40 -13.78
CA VAL A 93 15.95 -7.30 -14.34
C VAL A 93 16.03 -6.15 -13.35
N THR A 94 17.24 -5.72 -13.01
CA THR A 94 17.51 -4.65 -12.03
C THR A 94 18.52 -3.61 -12.53
N GLY A 95 18.93 -3.67 -13.80
CA GLY A 95 19.85 -2.70 -14.37
C GLY A 95 19.69 -2.52 -15.88
N LEU A 96 19.66 -1.26 -16.31
CA LEU A 96 19.57 -0.87 -17.70
C LEU A 96 20.44 0.37 -17.97
N VAL A 97 21.25 0.32 -19.04
CA VAL A 97 21.93 1.51 -19.56
C VAL A 97 21.74 1.66 -21.07
N VAL A 98 21.44 2.88 -21.52
CA VAL A 98 21.12 3.21 -22.91
C VAL A 98 22.27 4.01 -23.54
N SER A 99 22.62 3.67 -24.78
CA SER A 99 23.63 4.34 -25.59
C SER A 99 23.27 4.31 -27.08
N GLY A 100 24.26 4.46 -27.96
CA GLY A 100 24.09 4.38 -29.40
C GLY A 100 23.72 5.72 -30.02
N THR A 101 22.76 5.72 -30.95
CA THR A 101 22.33 6.91 -31.68
C THR A 101 20.82 6.96 -31.79
N ALA A 102 20.23 8.13 -32.05
CA ALA A 102 18.79 8.28 -32.22
C ALA A 102 18.15 7.31 -33.25
N THR A 103 18.91 6.88 -34.27
CA THR A 103 18.42 5.93 -35.28
C THR A 103 18.80 4.47 -35.02
N ASN A 104 19.73 4.23 -34.10
CA ASN A 104 20.18 2.90 -33.68
C ASN A 104 20.49 2.97 -32.17
N PRO A 105 19.46 3.05 -31.31
CA PRO A 105 19.65 2.93 -29.88
C PRO A 105 20.23 1.57 -29.54
N VAL A 106 21.07 1.54 -28.51
CA VAL A 106 21.69 0.33 -27.96
C VAL A 106 21.42 0.31 -26.47
N LEU A 107 20.87 -0.80 -25.96
CA LEU A 107 20.66 -1.00 -24.53
C LEU A 107 21.60 -2.09 -24.05
N TYR A 108 22.06 -1.96 -22.81
CA TYR A 108 22.66 -3.04 -22.05
C TYR A 108 21.75 -3.32 -20.86
N VAL A 109 21.42 -4.59 -20.64
CA VAL A 109 20.46 -5.02 -19.63
C VAL A 109 21.09 -6.16 -18.84
N SER A 110 21.09 -6.05 -17.51
CA SER A 110 21.46 -7.14 -16.61
C SER A 110 20.20 -7.92 -16.24
N SER A 111 20.33 -9.24 -16.14
CA SER A 111 19.22 -10.10 -15.74
C SER A 111 19.68 -11.35 -15.01
N SER A 112 18.82 -11.92 -14.17
CA SER A 112 19.05 -13.15 -13.42
C SER A 112 17.81 -14.05 -13.39
N ASP A 113 17.92 -15.23 -12.77
CA ASP A 113 16.76 -16.08 -12.45
C ASP A 113 15.76 -15.31 -11.56
N PRO A 114 14.44 -15.38 -11.86
CA PRO A 114 13.41 -14.63 -11.13
C PRO A 114 12.98 -15.25 -9.80
N ARG A 115 13.27 -16.53 -9.52
CA ARG A 115 12.79 -17.21 -8.31
C ARG A 115 13.48 -16.67 -7.06
N ILE A 116 12.83 -16.58 -5.91
CA ILE A 116 13.46 -16.10 -4.67
C ILE A 116 13.33 -17.19 -3.59
N GLY A 117 14.46 -17.61 -3.03
CA GLY A 117 14.54 -18.53 -1.91
C GLY A 117 14.70 -17.80 -0.58
N VAL A 118 13.79 -18.08 0.36
CA VAL A 118 13.87 -17.58 1.75
C VAL A 118 13.65 -18.77 2.68
N PHE A 119 14.62 -19.06 3.55
CA PHE A 119 14.66 -20.25 4.44
C PHE A 119 14.61 -21.62 3.75
N ASN A 120 14.36 -21.68 2.45
CA ASN A 120 14.25 -22.89 1.66
C ASN A 120 14.72 -22.63 0.23
N ASP A 121 15.64 -23.46 -0.24
CA ASP A 121 16.16 -23.47 -1.60
C ASP A 121 15.05 -23.73 -2.66
N GLN A 122 14.96 -22.84 -3.68
CA GLN A 122 14.01 -22.97 -4.81
C GLN A 122 14.63 -23.65 -6.04
N ASN A 123 15.81 -24.24 -5.86
CA ASN A 123 16.65 -24.86 -6.86
C ASN A 123 16.86 -23.94 -8.06
N LEU A 124 17.11 -22.66 -7.78
CA LEU A 124 17.35 -21.64 -8.81
C LEU A 124 18.80 -21.64 -9.24
N ASP A 125 19.07 -21.19 -10.46
CA ASP A 125 20.45 -21.17 -10.96
C ASP A 125 21.24 -20.01 -10.34
N THR A 126 22.17 -20.34 -9.44
CA THR A 126 23.06 -19.37 -8.78
C THR A 126 24.15 -18.81 -9.72
N ASN A 127 24.27 -19.29 -10.96
CA ASN A 127 25.07 -18.71 -12.05
C ASN A 127 24.19 -18.03 -13.13
N SER A 128 22.92 -17.74 -12.84
CA SER A 128 21.94 -17.27 -13.85
C SER A 128 22.13 -15.84 -14.37
N GLY A 129 23.11 -15.09 -13.84
CA GLY A 129 23.34 -13.70 -14.20
C GLY A 129 23.85 -13.54 -15.64
N VAL A 130 23.21 -12.64 -16.40
CA VAL A 130 23.50 -12.39 -17.81
C VAL A 130 23.53 -10.88 -18.12
N LEU A 131 24.58 -10.43 -18.81
CA LEU A 131 24.63 -9.10 -19.43
C LEU A 131 24.22 -9.21 -20.90
N THR A 132 23.05 -8.68 -21.26
CA THR A 132 22.52 -8.68 -22.63
C THR A 132 22.73 -7.32 -23.29
N ARG A 133 23.16 -7.28 -24.55
CA ARG A 133 23.10 -6.08 -25.40
C ARG A 133 21.96 -6.17 -26.39
N LEU A 134 21.08 -5.17 -26.39
CA LEU A 134 20.05 -4.97 -27.39
C LEU A 134 20.48 -3.90 -28.40
N THR A 135 20.21 -4.10 -29.68
CA THR A 135 20.53 -3.11 -30.72
C THR A 135 19.37 -3.00 -31.69
N TRP A 136 18.87 -1.79 -31.89
CA TRP A 136 17.90 -1.51 -32.94
C TRP A 136 18.61 -1.40 -34.30
N ASN A 137 18.25 -2.27 -35.24
CA ASN A 137 18.86 -2.30 -36.58
C ASN A 137 18.10 -1.48 -37.65
N GLY A 138 17.05 -0.75 -37.24
CA GLY A 138 16.14 -0.01 -38.13
C GLY A 138 14.85 -0.77 -38.49
N THR A 139 14.75 -2.05 -38.14
CA THR A 139 13.57 -2.90 -38.41
C THR A 139 13.11 -3.77 -37.25
N ALA A 140 14.04 -4.24 -36.43
CA ALA A 140 13.77 -5.06 -35.24
C ALA A 140 14.89 -4.87 -34.22
N TRP A 141 14.62 -5.25 -32.97
CA TRP A 141 15.64 -5.42 -31.96
C TRP A 141 16.41 -6.72 -32.17
N GLU A 142 17.73 -6.65 -32.02
CA GLU A 142 18.64 -7.79 -31.97
C GLU A 142 19.23 -7.88 -30.56
N ALA A 143 19.28 -9.08 -29.99
CA ALA A 143 19.87 -9.32 -28.68
C ALA A 143 21.11 -10.22 -28.80
N VAL A 144 22.15 -9.87 -28.06
CA VAL A 144 23.36 -10.69 -27.90
C VAL A 144 23.76 -10.70 -26.43
N ASP A 145 23.84 -11.89 -25.84
CA ASP A 145 24.34 -12.13 -24.49
C ASP A 145 25.86 -11.91 -24.47
N LEU A 146 26.31 -10.83 -23.85
CA LEU A 146 27.73 -10.47 -23.83
C LEU A 146 28.51 -11.37 -22.88
N ILE A 147 27.97 -11.57 -21.68
CA ILE A 147 28.54 -12.37 -20.60
C ILE A 147 27.40 -13.18 -19.98
N ARG A 148 27.61 -14.49 -19.80
CA ARG A 148 26.69 -15.42 -19.12
C ARG A 148 27.44 -16.12 -17.97
N GLY A 149 26.72 -16.51 -16.91
CA GLY A 149 27.31 -17.22 -15.78
C GLY A 149 27.66 -16.34 -14.58
N LEU A 150 27.13 -15.13 -14.46
CA LEU A 150 27.43 -14.26 -13.31
C LEU A 150 26.68 -14.77 -12.07
N PRO A 151 27.30 -14.70 -10.88
CA PRO A 151 26.67 -15.24 -9.69
C PRO A 151 25.47 -14.40 -9.26
N ARG A 152 24.53 -15.09 -8.61
CA ARG A 152 23.30 -14.56 -8.04
C ARG A 152 23.07 -15.26 -6.70
N SER A 153 22.58 -14.52 -5.70
CA SER A 153 22.16 -15.10 -4.42
C SER A 153 21.01 -16.07 -4.64
N GLU A 154 20.76 -16.99 -3.72
CA GLU A 154 19.49 -17.73 -3.64
C GLU A 154 18.31 -16.82 -3.26
N GLU A 155 18.58 -15.74 -2.56
CA GLU A 155 17.57 -14.77 -2.21
C GLU A 155 17.37 -13.79 -3.39
N ASN A 156 17.52 -12.49 -3.22
CA ASN A 156 17.19 -11.52 -4.25
C ASN A 156 18.34 -10.63 -4.72
N HIS A 157 19.52 -10.77 -4.13
CA HIS A 157 20.69 -10.07 -4.62
C HIS A 157 21.06 -10.61 -6.00
N SER A 158 21.21 -9.68 -6.94
CA SER A 158 21.28 -9.98 -8.37
C SER A 158 22.44 -9.25 -9.04
N VAL A 159 22.57 -9.44 -10.36
CA VAL A 159 23.41 -8.57 -11.19
C VAL A 159 22.62 -7.30 -11.47
N ASN A 160 23.01 -6.18 -10.86
CA ASN A 160 22.21 -4.95 -10.84
C ASN A 160 22.67 -3.89 -11.87
N GLY A 161 22.64 -2.62 -11.50
CA GLY A 161 22.94 -1.45 -12.31
C GLY A 161 24.33 -1.44 -12.95
N MET A 162 24.48 -0.58 -13.95
CA MET A 162 25.70 -0.49 -14.74
C MET A 162 25.89 0.87 -15.36
N VAL A 163 27.15 1.23 -15.59
CA VAL A 163 27.49 2.49 -16.26
C VAL A 163 28.59 2.31 -17.30
N LEU A 164 28.45 3.02 -18.42
CA LEU A 164 29.47 3.07 -19.45
C LEU A 164 30.57 4.07 -19.08
N SER A 165 31.81 3.69 -19.34
CA SER A 165 32.92 4.66 -19.41
C SER A 165 32.63 5.76 -20.43
N ALA A 166 33.16 6.96 -20.21
CA ALA A 166 32.89 8.12 -21.06
C ALA A 166 33.25 7.94 -22.55
N ASP A 167 34.18 7.04 -22.87
CA ASP A 167 34.53 6.72 -24.27
C ASP A 167 33.78 5.50 -24.84
N GLY A 168 32.93 4.86 -24.03
CA GLY A 168 32.14 3.69 -24.37
C GLY A 168 32.94 2.40 -24.58
N THR A 169 34.22 2.37 -24.20
CA THR A 169 35.09 1.19 -24.39
C THR A 169 35.01 0.18 -23.26
N LYS A 170 34.49 0.61 -22.10
CA LYS A 170 34.28 -0.20 -20.90
C LYS A 170 32.88 -0.02 -20.34
N LEU A 171 32.42 -1.06 -19.65
CA LEU A 171 31.19 -1.07 -18.86
C LEU A 171 31.54 -1.50 -17.43
N TYR A 172 31.06 -0.76 -16.44
CA TYR A 172 31.15 -1.13 -15.03
C TYR A 172 29.81 -1.75 -14.61
N LEU A 173 29.83 -2.97 -14.10
CA LEU A 173 28.65 -3.75 -13.74
C LEU A 173 28.70 -4.14 -12.27
N THR A 174 27.61 -3.93 -11.56
CA THR A 174 27.47 -4.35 -10.16
C THR A 174 26.98 -5.79 -10.07
N VAL A 175 27.62 -6.60 -9.22
CA VAL A 175 27.21 -7.96 -8.89
C VAL A 175 26.99 -8.03 -7.39
N GLY A 176 25.76 -8.37 -6.98
CA GLY A 176 25.38 -8.54 -5.58
C GLY A 176 26.15 -9.69 -4.90
N GLY A 177 26.26 -9.60 -3.58
CA GLY A 177 26.72 -10.66 -2.70
C GLY A 177 25.67 -11.75 -2.55
N ASN A 178 26.07 -12.97 -2.21
CA ASN A 178 25.10 -14.06 -2.02
C ASN A 178 24.50 -14.10 -0.62
N THR A 179 25.08 -13.36 0.34
CA THR A 179 24.78 -13.50 1.77
C THR A 179 24.55 -12.15 2.45
N ASN A 180 24.06 -12.19 3.70
CA ASN A 180 23.84 -10.99 4.49
C ASN A 180 25.14 -10.31 4.95
N ASN A 181 26.05 -11.05 5.58
CA ASN A 181 27.28 -10.55 6.22
C ASN A 181 28.55 -11.32 5.78
N GLY A 182 28.43 -12.18 4.78
CA GLY A 182 29.51 -12.94 4.14
C GLY A 182 29.53 -14.43 4.45
N ALA A 183 28.85 -14.88 5.52
CA ALA A 183 28.69 -16.30 5.83
C ALA A 183 27.36 -16.84 5.30
N PRO A 184 27.28 -18.13 4.94
CA PRO A 184 26.01 -18.81 4.75
C PRO A 184 25.10 -18.67 5.98
N SER A 185 23.81 -18.46 5.74
CA SER A 185 22.81 -18.33 6.80
C SER A 185 21.48 -18.91 6.34
N ASN A 186 20.60 -19.21 7.31
CA ASN A 186 19.31 -19.82 7.05
C ASN A 186 18.44 -18.97 6.11
N PHE A 187 18.39 -17.66 6.32
CA PHE A 187 17.58 -16.75 5.51
C PHE A 187 17.98 -16.80 4.02
N PHE A 188 19.29 -16.86 3.75
CA PHE A 188 19.88 -16.97 2.41
C PHE A 188 20.13 -18.43 2.00
N THR A 189 19.27 -19.35 2.46
CA THR A 189 19.24 -20.79 2.12
C THR A 189 20.59 -21.52 2.24
N TYR A 190 21.47 -21.02 3.10
CA TYR A 190 22.85 -21.50 3.28
C TYR A 190 23.74 -21.46 2.02
N ALA A 191 23.41 -20.63 1.04
CA ALA A 191 24.31 -20.30 -0.06
C ALA A 191 25.55 -19.55 0.46
N GLY A 192 26.72 -19.84 -0.11
CA GLY A 192 27.96 -19.13 0.17
C GLY A 192 28.25 -18.01 -0.83
N GLU A 193 29.16 -17.09 -0.46
CA GLU A 193 29.68 -16.08 -1.39
C GLU A 193 30.56 -16.72 -2.47
N TYR A 194 30.24 -16.45 -3.73
CA TYR A 194 31.01 -16.95 -4.87
C TYR A 194 32.16 -16.01 -5.22
N ALA A 195 33.05 -16.46 -6.11
CA ALA A 195 34.25 -15.73 -6.51
C ALA A 195 33.95 -14.27 -6.94
N LEU A 196 32.87 -14.06 -7.70
CA LEU A 196 32.47 -12.78 -8.27
C LEU A 196 31.34 -12.07 -7.49
N SER A 197 30.83 -12.65 -6.40
CA SER A 197 29.79 -12.04 -5.58
C SER A 197 30.31 -10.80 -4.83
N GLY A 198 29.48 -9.77 -4.72
CA GLY A 198 29.79 -8.52 -4.00
C GLY A 198 30.89 -7.70 -4.68
N THR A 199 30.86 -7.60 -6.01
CA THR A 199 31.89 -6.94 -6.82
C THR A 199 31.34 -5.88 -7.78
N VAL A 200 32.21 -4.94 -8.17
CA VAL A 200 32.05 -4.17 -9.39
C VAL A 200 33.04 -4.71 -10.42
N LEU A 201 32.51 -5.19 -11.54
CA LEU A 201 33.29 -5.70 -12.67
C LEU A 201 33.57 -4.58 -13.66
N GLU A 202 34.82 -4.48 -14.14
CA GLU A 202 35.18 -3.67 -15.31
C GLU A 202 35.25 -4.58 -16.53
N ILE A 203 34.30 -4.40 -17.46
CA ILE A 203 34.15 -5.20 -18.67
C ILE A 203 34.76 -4.45 -19.86
N ASP A 204 35.64 -5.12 -20.61
CA ASP A 204 36.27 -4.60 -21.82
C ASP A 204 35.36 -4.87 -23.04
N LEU A 205 34.57 -3.86 -23.39
CA LEU A 205 33.68 -3.93 -24.55
C LEU A 205 34.47 -3.98 -25.87
N THR A 206 35.72 -3.52 -25.91
CA THR A 206 36.56 -3.59 -27.12
C THR A 206 36.98 -5.03 -27.39
N ASP A 207 37.40 -5.76 -26.35
CA ASP A 207 37.69 -7.20 -26.45
C ASP A 207 36.42 -7.98 -26.85
N LEU A 208 35.32 -7.83 -26.11
CA LEU A 208 34.04 -8.51 -26.42
C LEU A 208 33.60 -8.28 -27.87
N ASN A 209 33.63 -7.04 -28.36
CA ASN A 209 33.24 -6.74 -29.74
C ASN A 209 34.20 -7.29 -30.80
N SER A 210 35.43 -7.65 -30.42
CA SER A 210 36.40 -8.28 -31.31
C SER A 210 36.25 -9.81 -31.41
N ARG A 211 35.55 -10.41 -30.44
CA ARG A 211 35.29 -11.84 -30.35
C ARG A 211 34.16 -12.27 -31.30
N PRO A 212 34.13 -13.54 -31.73
CA PRO A 212 33.03 -14.05 -32.54
C PRO A 212 31.74 -14.09 -31.71
N ILE A 213 30.63 -13.71 -32.34
CA ILE A 213 29.29 -14.03 -31.82
C ILE A 213 29.04 -15.51 -32.09
N LEU A 214 28.77 -16.26 -31.03
CA LEU A 214 28.42 -17.67 -31.02
C LEU A 214 26.90 -17.84 -31.04
N THR A 215 26.45 -19.07 -31.22
CA THR A 215 25.02 -19.40 -31.21
C THR A 215 24.82 -20.60 -30.31
N ASP A 216 24.02 -20.40 -29.28
CA ASP A 216 23.52 -21.43 -28.40
C ASP A 216 22.15 -21.88 -28.94
N PRO A 217 22.02 -23.11 -29.45
CA PRO A 217 20.76 -23.61 -29.98
C PRO A 217 19.64 -23.79 -28.94
N ALA A 218 19.99 -23.88 -27.65
CA ALA A 218 19.07 -24.20 -26.55
C ALA A 218 18.93 -23.06 -25.53
N GLY A 219 19.83 -22.06 -25.55
CA GLY A 219 19.85 -20.97 -24.56
C GLY A 219 18.64 -20.02 -24.56
N GLY A 220 17.68 -20.20 -25.48
CA GLY A 220 16.43 -19.47 -25.48
C GLY A 220 15.21 -20.39 -25.33
N GLN A 221 14.14 -19.83 -24.77
CA GLN A 221 12.93 -20.59 -24.44
C GLN A 221 12.34 -21.32 -25.65
N ASN A 222 11.70 -22.46 -25.38
CA ASN A 222 11.06 -23.31 -26.37
C ASN A 222 12.02 -23.82 -27.48
N GLY A 223 13.31 -23.97 -27.15
CA GLY A 223 14.35 -24.42 -28.08
C GLY A 223 14.71 -23.36 -29.13
N THR A 224 14.58 -22.09 -28.77
CA THR A 224 14.98 -20.97 -29.63
C THR A 224 16.45 -20.69 -29.43
N ALA A 225 17.19 -20.47 -30.52
CA ALA A 225 18.61 -20.17 -30.40
C ALA A 225 18.86 -18.75 -29.88
N ARG A 226 19.85 -18.60 -28.99
CA ARG A 226 20.37 -17.31 -28.51
C ARG A 226 21.76 -17.04 -29.07
N GLN A 227 22.07 -15.76 -29.27
CA GLN A 227 23.41 -15.31 -29.65
C GLN A 227 24.16 -14.85 -28.42
N TYR A 228 25.42 -15.26 -28.29
CA TYR A 228 26.25 -14.88 -27.14
C TYR A 228 27.71 -14.67 -27.55
N ILE A 229 28.53 -14.10 -26.65
CA ILE A 229 29.97 -13.86 -26.91
C ILE A 229 30.87 -14.62 -25.94
N TYR A 230 30.56 -14.58 -24.64
CA TYR A 230 31.45 -15.12 -23.62
C TYR A 230 30.66 -15.80 -22.49
N ASP A 231 31.01 -17.06 -22.23
CA ASP A 231 30.59 -17.79 -21.04
C ASP A 231 31.73 -17.70 -20.03
N LEU A 232 31.40 -17.36 -18.79
CA LEU A 232 32.34 -17.52 -17.69
C LEU A 232 32.60 -19.02 -17.52
N PRO A 233 33.86 -19.48 -17.51
CA PRO A 233 34.15 -20.83 -17.07
C PRO A 233 33.67 -21.03 -15.63
N THR A 234 33.33 -22.25 -15.30
CA THR A 234 32.89 -22.71 -13.99
C THR A 234 33.91 -23.70 -13.41
N LEU A 235 33.69 -24.12 -12.16
CA LEU A 235 34.46 -25.21 -11.55
C LEU A 235 33.96 -26.57 -12.08
N ASP A 236 34.85 -27.56 -12.19
CA ASP A 236 34.55 -28.96 -12.50
C ASP A 236 33.67 -29.54 -11.39
N ASP A 237 32.37 -29.68 -11.65
CA ASP A 237 31.36 -30.11 -10.69
C ASP A 237 31.61 -31.59 -10.32
N PRO A 238 31.98 -31.87 -9.06
CA PRO A 238 32.29 -33.23 -8.63
C PRO A 238 31.05 -34.17 -8.60
N ASN A 239 29.86 -33.66 -8.89
CA ASN A 239 28.60 -34.42 -9.00
C ASN A 239 28.19 -34.73 -10.44
N ILE A 240 28.87 -34.17 -11.44
CA ILE A 240 28.64 -34.42 -12.86
C ILE A 240 29.76 -35.33 -13.42
N GLU A 241 29.44 -36.14 -14.43
CA GLU A 241 30.42 -37.04 -15.05
C GLU A 241 31.08 -36.34 -16.24
N ASN A 242 32.41 -36.19 -16.23
CA ASN A 242 33.19 -35.60 -17.32
C ASN A 242 33.19 -36.46 -18.59
N ILE A 243 32.20 -36.23 -19.45
CA ILE A 243 31.99 -36.92 -20.72
C ILE A 243 31.56 -35.97 -21.82
N THR A 244 32.31 -35.93 -22.91
CA THR A 244 31.89 -35.17 -24.11
C THR A 244 30.69 -35.84 -24.79
N ASP A 245 29.48 -35.37 -24.48
CA ASP A 245 28.23 -35.78 -25.13
C ASP A 245 27.33 -34.61 -25.56
N GLY A 246 27.78 -33.37 -25.29
CA GLY A 246 27.07 -32.14 -25.59
C GLY A 246 25.98 -31.80 -24.59
N VAL A 247 25.99 -32.40 -23.39
CA VAL A 247 25.19 -32.00 -22.22
C VAL A 247 26.04 -32.13 -20.95
N GLY A 248 25.96 -31.20 -20.00
CA GLY A 248 26.83 -31.20 -18.82
C GLY A 248 28.28 -30.84 -19.16
N GLU A 249 29.25 -31.61 -18.66
CA GLU A 249 30.68 -31.29 -18.71
C GLU A 249 31.48 -32.17 -19.68
N ASP A 250 32.44 -31.54 -20.37
CA ASP A 250 33.35 -32.24 -21.27
C ASP A 250 34.41 -33.07 -20.53
N ALA A 251 35.28 -33.76 -21.28
CA ALA A 251 36.31 -34.61 -20.68
C ALA A 251 37.37 -33.86 -19.85
N ALA A 252 37.38 -32.52 -19.90
CA ALA A 252 38.26 -31.64 -19.13
C ALA A 252 37.54 -30.97 -17.94
N GLY A 253 36.24 -31.22 -17.75
CA GLY A 253 35.41 -30.59 -16.71
C GLY A 253 34.85 -29.23 -17.13
N MET A 254 34.76 -28.94 -18.43
CA MET A 254 34.19 -27.68 -18.92
C MET A 254 32.73 -27.86 -19.32
N ASP A 255 31.86 -26.94 -18.89
CA ASP A 255 30.46 -26.93 -19.31
C ASP A 255 30.28 -26.82 -20.84
N GLU A 256 29.60 -27.81 -21.43
CA GLU A 256 29.32 -27.88 -22.88
C GLU A 256 28.07 -27.09 -23.29
N ASN A 257 27.12 -26.87 -22.38
CA ASN A 257 25.82 -26.22 -22.64
C ASN A 257 25.68 -24.81 -22.05
N GLY A 258 26.80 -24.21 -21.65
CA GLY A 258 26.83 -22.91 -21.01
C GLY A 258 26.96 -23.03 -19.48
N PRO A 259 27.21 -21.90 -18.81
CA PRO A 259 27.73 -21.86 -17.44
C PRO A 259 26.61 -21.93 -16.38
N TRP A 260 25.66 -22.84 -16.57
CA TRP A 260 24.41 -22.86 -15.82
C TRP A 260 24.45 -23.87 -14.67
N GLY A 261 23.77 -23.53 -13.57
CA GLY A 261 23.64 -24.36 -12.37
C GLY A 261 24.89 -24.29 -11.50
N GLY A 262 24.94 -23.37 -10.53
CA GLY A 262 26.12 -23.19 -9.69
C GLY A 262 26.32 -24.28 -8.64
N ASN A 263 25.32 -25.14 -8.43
CA ASN A 263 25.31 -26.31 -7.56
C ASN A 263 25.91 -26.02 -6.18
N ASP A 264 25.31 -25.07 -5.46
CA ASP A 264 25.75 -24.62 -4.12
C ASP A 264 27.23 -24.21 -4.06
N GLY A 265 27.77 -23.72 -5.18
CA GLY A 265 29.13 -23.22 -5.33
C GLY A 265 30.14 -24.29 -5.73
N LEU A 266 29.71 -25.52 -5.97
CA LEU A 266 30.56 -26.58 -6.52
C LEU A 266 30.78 -26.43 -8.03
N ASN A 267 29.90 -25.71 -8.73
CA ASN A 267 30.02 -25.34 -10.14
C ASN A 267 30.05 -23.80 -10.32
N MET A 268 30.49 -23.02 -9.32
CA MET A 268 30.47 -21.56 -9.43
C MET A 268 31.37 -21.03 -10.54
N ALA A 269 30.99 -19.90 -11.13
CA ALA A 269 31.83 -19.19 -12.09
C ALA A 269 33.19 -18.73 -11.53
N ILE A 270 34.23 -18.85 -12.37
CA ILE A 270 35.63 -18.48 -12.09
C ILE A 270 36.14 -17.44 -13.09
N LEU A 271 37.25 -16.76 -12.77
CA LEU A 271 37.75 -15.62 -13.56
C LEU A 271 39.13 -15.88 -14.19
N PRO A 272 39.21 -16.28 -15.47
CA PRO A 272 40.48 -16.57 -16.13
C PRO A 272 41.24 -15.35 -16.66
N ALA A 273 42.54 -15.54 -16.91
CA ALA A 273 43.44 -14.49 -17.40
C ALA A 273 43.05 -13.95 -18.79
N ASP A 274 42.30 -14.72 -19.59
CA ASP A 274 41.79 -14.31 -20.89
C ASP A 274 40.33 -13.83 -20.86
N ALA A 275 39.71 -13.72 -19.68
CA ALA A 275 38.37 -13.14 -19.56
C ALA A 275 38.34 -11.69 -20.09
N PRO A 276 37.28 -11.24 -20.76
CA PRO A 276 37.14 -9.87 -21.24
C PRO A 276 36.68 -8.91 -20.13
N MET A 277 37.01 -9.22 -18.87
CA MET A 277 36.65 -8.43 -17.70
C MET A 277 37.69 -8.61 -16.59
N ARG A 278 37.57 -7.82 -15.53
CA ARG A 278 38.34 -7.91 -14.29
C ARG A 278 37.52 -7.41 -13.11
N ILE A 279 37.91 -7.75 -11.89
CA ILE A 279 37.35 -7.12 -10.69
C ILE A 279 37.95 -5.72 -10.58
N PHE A 280 37.10 -4.70 -10.60
CA PHE A 280 37.49 -3.30 -10.38
C PHE A 280 37.52 -2.97 -8.90
N ALA A 281 36.49 -3.37 -8.17
CA ALA A 281 36.34 -3.19 -6.74
C ALA A 281 35.56 -4.36 -6.15
N ASP A 282 35.76 -4.66 -4.87
CA ASP A 282 35.00 -5.68 -4.14
C ASP A 282 34.73 -5.24 -2.69
N GLY A 283 34.02 -6.08 -1.95
CA GLY A 283 33.65 -5.74 -0.58
C GLY A 283 32.34 -4.97 -0.47
N LEU A 284 31.48 -5.13 -1.46
CA LEU A 284 30.12 -4.59 -1.48
C LEU A 284 29.13 -5.73 -1.19
N ARG A 285 27.98 -5.41 -0.60
CA ARG A 285 26.99 -6.42 -0.20
C ARG A 285 25.93 -6.58 -1.27
N ASN A 286 25.19 -5.53 -1.61
CA ASN A 286 24.20 -5.54 -2.66
C ASN A 286 23.96 -4.10 -3.13
N GLN A 287 24.86 -3.64 -3.98
CA GLN A 287 24.77 -2.33 -4.58
C GLN A 287 23.81 -2.38 -5.78
N TYR A 288 22.70 -1.64 -5.69
CA TYR A 288 21.65 -1.64 -6.71
C TYR A 288 22.09 -0.87 -7.97
N ASP A 289 22.76 0.27 -7.81
CA ASP A 289 23.14 1.11 -8.94
C ASP A 289 24.51 1.77 -8.78
N ILE A 290 25.05 2.26 -9.89
CA ILE A 290 26.39 2.82 -10.01
C ILE A 290 26.39 4.00 -10.98
N VAL A 291 27.02 5.10 -10.58
CA VAL A 291 27.12 6.31 -11.40
C VAL A 291 28.58 6.67 -11.68
N LEU A 292 28.86 7.00 -12.94
CA LEU A 292 30.10 7.65 -13.37
C LEU A 292 29.81 9.13 -13.62
N THR A 293 30.30 9.99 -12.74
CA THR A 293 30.05 11.43 -12.82
C THR A 293 30.79 12.11 -13.98
N GLN A 294 30.38 13.32 -14.34
CA GLN A 294 31.09 14.16 -15.31
C GLN A 294 32.53 14.50 -14.88
N SER A 295 32.83 14.46 -13.57
CA SER A 295 34.19 14.60 -13.03
C SER A 295 35.07 13.35 -13.25
N GLY A 296 34.46 12.24 -13.69
CA GLY A 296 35.12 10.96 -13.92
C GLY A 296 35.31 10.12 -12.66
N GLN A 297 34.48 10.35 -11.64
CA GLN A 297 34.47 9.58 -10.39
C GLN A 297 33.31 8.59 -10.40
N LEU A 298 33.56 7.41 -9.82
CA LEU A 298 32.60 6.31 -9.81
C LEU A 298 32.04 6.18 -8.39
N TYR A 299 30.72 6.28 -8.25
CA TYR A 299 30.04 6.14 -6.96
C TYR A 299 29.01 5.04 -7.00
N THR A 300 28.76 4.46 -5.84
CA THR A 300 27.67 3.51 -5.62
C THR A 300 27.14 3.68 -4.21
N VAL A 301 25.87 3.34 -4.02
CA VAL A 301 25.27 3.12 -2.71
C VAL A 301 25.12 1.62 -2.51
N ASP A 302 25.41 1.14 -1.32
CA ASP A 302 25.35 -0.28 -1.00
C ASP A 302 24.26 -0.51 0.04
N ASN A 303 23.39 -1.50 -0.16
CA ASN A 303 22.42 -1.86 0.88
C ASN A 303 23.18 -2.45 2.07
N GLY A 304 22.90 -1.91 3.26
CA GLY A 304 23.43 -2.40 4.52
C GLY A 304 22.95 -3.82 4.84
N SER A 305 23.59 -4.47 5.80
CA SER A 305 23.14 -5.78 6.28
C SER A 305 21.93 -5.65 7.21
N ASN A 306 21.08 -6.66 7.23
CA ASN A 306 19.99 -6.75 8.19
C ASN A 306 20.51 -7.40 9.49
N ALA A 307 20.02 -6.97 10.65
CA ALA A 307 20.29 -7.68 11.90
C ALA A 307 19.69 -9.10 11.83
N ASP A 308 20.39 -10.08 12.42
CA ASP A 308 19.93 -11.45 12.65
C ASP A 308 19.59 -12.32 11.40
N LEU A 309 19.72 -11.80 10.16
CA LEU A 309 19.51 -12.57 8.91
C LEU A 309 20.77 -13.27 8.37
N GLY A 310 21.86 -13.26 9.12
CA GLY A 310 23.13 -13.87 8.73
C GLY A 310 24.34 -13.11 9.24
N GLY A 311 25.42 -13.82 9.54
CA GLY A 311 26.59 -13.35 10.27
C GLY A 311 27.89 -13.30 9.48
N ASN A 312 28.93 -12.84 10.17
CA ASN A 312 30.27 -12.71 9.60
C ASN A 312 30.91 -14.09 9.39
N PRO A 313 31.75 -14.27 8.36
CA PRO A 313 32.55 -15.48 8.20
C PRO A 313 33.41 -15.73 9.44
N VAL A 314 33.56 -17.02 9.78
CA VAL A 314 34.42 -17.47 10.86
C VAL A 314 35.66 -18.18 10.30
N ASP A 315 36.72 -18.22 11.08
CA ASP A 315 37.88 -19.05 10.77
C ASP A 315 37.64 -20.53 11.14
N ALA A 316 38.60 -21.41 10.82
CA ALA A 316 38.52 -22.84 11.15
C ALA A 316 38.43 -23.14 12.67
N GLY A 317 38.70 -22.16 13.54
CA GLY A 317 38.53 -22.24 14.98
C GLY A 317 37.18 -21.71 15.49
N GLY A 318 36.33 -21.20 14.60
CA GLY A 318 35.06 -20.54 14.93
C GLY A 318 35.22 -19.09 15.38
N THR A 319 36.36 -18.45 15.12
CA THR A 319 36.60 -17.03 15.45
C THR A 319 36.09 -16.17 14.29
N PRO A 320 35.19 -15.21 14.51
CA PRO A 320 34.77 -14.27 13.47
C PRO A 320 35.95 -13.51 12.86
N THR A 321 35.94 -13.35 11.54
CA THR A 321 37.07 -12.87 10.73
C THR A 321 37.43 -11.41 10.94
N GLU A 322 36.48 -10.58 11.37
CA GLU A 322 36.71 -9.20 11.79
C GLU A 322 37.51 -9.08 13.09
N GLN A 323 37.59 -10.15 13.88
CA GLN A 323 38.31 -10.11 15.15
C GLN A 323 39.82 -10.20 14.94
N SER A 324 40.55 -9.32 15.65
CA SER A 324 42.01 -9.30 15.62
C SER A 324 42.63 -10.66 15.95
N GLY A 325 43.31 -11.26 14.96
CA GLY A 325 44.03 -12.53 15.11
C GLY A 325 43.25 -13.75 14.66
N ALA A 326 42.06 -13.57 14.07
CA ALA A 326 41.36 -14.60 13.32
C ALA A 326 42.22 -15.12 12.15
N GLY A 327 41.98 -16.38 11.79
CA GLY A 327 42.57 -17.02 10.61
C GLY A 327 41.84 -16.67 9.31
N GLU A 328 42.04 -17.51 8.28
CA GLU A 328 41.36 -17.36 6.99
C GLU A 328 39.86 -17.64 7.12
N ALA A 329 39.05 -16.85 6.40
CA ALA A 329 37.62 -17.01 6.33
C ALA A 329 37.22 -18.40 5.76
N THR A 330 36.17 -19.00 6.32
CA THR A 330 35.54 -20.21 5.81
C THR A 330 34.14 -19.94 5.27
N ASN A 331 33.57 -20.90 4.54
CA ASN A 331 32.15 -20.88 4.17
C ASN A 331 31.26 -21.56 5.24
N THR A 332 31.66 -21.55 6.51
CA THR A 332 30.87 -22.19 7.57
C THR A 332 29.63 -21.34 7.92
N PRO A 333 28.44 -21.93 8.05
CA PRO A 333 27.23 -21.21 8.41
C PRO A 333 27.35 -20.43 9.71
N ASN A 334 26.80 -19.22 9.71
CA ASN A 334 26.72 -18.36 10.88
C ASN A 334 25.51 -17.42 10.77
N ASP A 335 24.51 -17.57 11.63
CA ASP A 335 23.31 -16.73 11.63
C ASP A 335 23.42 -15.45 12.49
N GLY A 336 24.44 -15.32 13.34
CA GLY A 336 24.51 -14.30 14.42
C GLY A 336 25.10 -12.94 14.02
N GLY A 337 24.63 -12.32 12.94
CA GLY A 337 25.15 -11.05 12.43
C GLY A 337 24.44 -9.79 12.90
N THR A 338 25.17 -8.67 12.87
CA THR A 338 24.64 -7.32 13.14
C THR A 338 24.18 -6.65 11.84
N GLY A 339 23.19 -5.76 11.97
CA GLY A 339 22.80 -4.86 10.89
C GLY A 339 23.81 -3.73 10.71
N ASP A 340 23.92 -3.22 9.48
CA ASP A 340 24.76 -2.09 9.14
C ASP A 340 23.93 -1.02 8.40
N PRO A 341 24.30 0.26 8.51
CA PRO A 341 23.69 1.31 7.71
C PRO A 341 24.11 1.21 6.23
N GLU A 342 23.59 2.12 5.40
CA GLU A 342 23.75 2.04 3.93
C GLU A 342 24.77 3.06 3.40
N PRO A 343 25.99 2.65 3.08
CA PRO A 343 27.06 3.58 2.76
C PRO A 343 27.01 4.10 1.32
N LEU A 344 27.30 5.40 1.15
CA LEU A 344 27.79 5.96 -0.11
C LEU A 344 29.30 5.71 -0.23
N PHE A 345 29.74 5.11 -1.34
CA PHE A 345 31.15 4.89 -1.63
C PHE A 345 31.65 5.62 -2.88
N LEU A 346 32.86 6.16 -2.78
CA LEU A 346 33.69 6.50 -3.94
C LEU A 346 34.55 5.28 -4.32
N LEU A 347 34.24 4.69 -5.46
CA LEU A 347 34.88 3.49 -5.97
C LEU A 347 36.27 3.79 -6.56
N GLN A 348 37.25 2.99 -6.16
CA GLN A 348 38.63 3.07 -6.64
C GLN A 348 39.10 1.71 -7.16
N ASP A 349 40.02 1.74 -8.13
CA ASP A 349 40.61 0.54 -8.70
C ASP A 349 41.34 -0.28 -7.62
N GLY A 350 40.91 -1.53 -7.45
CA GLY A 350 41.38 -2.45 -6.41
C GLY A 350 40.86 -2.15 -5.01
N GLY A 351 39.88 -1.25 -4.85
CA GLY A 351 39.29 -0.89 -3.56
C GLY A 351 38.54 -2.05 -2.89
N TYR A 352 38.61 -2.11 -1.56
CA TYR A 352 37.83 -3.02 -0.71
C TYR A 352 36.89 -2.22 0.18
N TYR A 353 35.62 -2.59 0.22
CA TYR A 353 34.57 -1.80 0.87
C TYR A 353 33.96 -2.43 2.13
N GLY A 354 34.34 -3.67 2.48
CA GLY A 354 34.06 -4.24 3.80
C GLY A 354 33.20 -5.51 3.84
N HIS A 355 32.43 -5.85 2.81
CA HIS A 355 31.66 -7.11 2.76
C HIS A 355 32.55 -8.31 2.40
N PRO A 356 32.65 -9.35 3.24
CA PRO A 356 33.60 -10.43 3.00
C PRO A 356 33.03 -11.51 2.07
N ALA A 357 33.88 -12.03 1.18
CA ALA A 357 33.63 -13.20 0.33
C ALA A 357 34.74 -14.26 0.55
N PRO A 358 34.48 -15.31 1.35
CA PRO A 358 35.47 -16.35 1.65
C PRO A 358 36.08 -17.02 0.43
N ALA A 359 35.29 -17.33 -0.62
CA ALA A 359 35.78 -17.97 -1.84
C ALA A 359 36.86 -17.13 -2.55
N ARG A 360 36.69 -15.81 -2.59
CA ARG A 360 37.66 -14.89 -3.17
C ARG A 360 38.87 -14.70 -2.25
N ALA A 361 38.67 -14.68 -0.95
CA ALA A 361 39.75 -14.41 0.01
C ALA A 361 40.75 -15.54 0.13
N ASN A 362 40.26 -16.78 0.08
CA ASN A 362 41.04 -17.99 0.32
C ASN A 362 40.97 -18.92 -0.90
N GLN A 363 42.01 -18.87 -1.73
CA GLN A 363 42.05 -19.61 -3.00
C GLN A 363 42.20 -21.14 -2.81
N ASP A 364 42.63 -21.60 -1.63
CA ASP A 364 42.68 -23.02 -1.26
C ASP A 364 41.55 -23.40 -0.28
N LEU A 365 40.43 -22.65 -0.30
CA LEU A 365 39.34 -22.81 0.65
C LEU A 365 38.70 -24.22 0.54
N PRO A 366 38.63 -24.98 1.64
CA PRO A 366 37.73 -26.12 1.72
C PRO A 366 36.29 -25.63 1.61
N TRP A 367 35.51 -26.24 0.72
CA TRP A 367 34.12 -25.86 0.47
C TRP A 367 33.17 -26.97 0.89
N THR A 368 32.01 -26.59 1.42
CA THR A 368 30.90 -27.47 1.79
C THR A 368 29.61 -26.88 1.25
N ALA A 369 28.84 -27.68 0.50
CA ALA A 369 27.46 -27.37 0.12
C ALA A 369 26.53 -27.79 1.27
N TYR A 370 25.57 -26.93 1.62
CA TYR A 370 24.68 -27.11 2.77
C TYR A 370 23.25 -27.26 2.32
N ASN A 371 22.46 -28.07 3.04
CA ASN A 371 21.01 -28.10 2.85
C ASN A 371 20.31 -27.03 3.69
N ASP A 372 18.98 -26.93 3.55
CA ASP A 372 18.09 -26.00 4.29
C ASP A 372 18.14 -26.12 5.82
N ASN A 373 18.90 -27.06 6.38
CA ASN A 373 19.10 -27.19 7.83
C ASN A 373 20.52 -26.81 8.26
N GLY A 374 21.33 -26.21 7.38
CA GLY A 374 22.72 -25.83 7.62
C GLY A 374 23.65 -27.04 7.81
N ASN A 375 23.24 -28.23 7.39
CA ASN A 375 24.07 -29.44 7.42
C ASN A 375 24.63 -29.71 6.02
N PRO A 376 25.81 -30.35 5.89
CA PRO A 376 26.32 -30.76 4.58
C PRO A 376 25.24 -31.52 3.80
N ASP A 377 24.97 -31.11 2.56
CA ASP A 377 23.81 -31.65 1.85
C ASP A 377 24.01 -33.14 1.54
N GLY A 378 23.12 -33.98 2.06
CA GLY A 378 23.17 -35.43 1.87
C GLY A 378 22.56 -35.89 0.54
N SER A 379 21.94 -34.99 -0.22
CA SER A 379 21.39 -35.30 -1.54
C SER A 379 22.49 -35.38 -2.61
N LEU A 380 23.53 -34.55 -2.48
CA LEU A 380 24.72 -34.56 -3.32
C LEU A 380 25.63 -35.76 -3.04
N SER A 381 26.26 -36.27 -4.10
CA SER A 381 27.22 -37.38 -4.00
C SER A 381 28.56 -36.94 -3.41
N THR A 382 28.95 -35.71 -3.73
CA THR A 382 30.06 -34.96 -3.18
C THR A 382 29.53 -33.62 -2.70
N ASN A 383 29.48 -33.42 -1.39
CA ASN A 383 29.00 -32.19 -0.75
C ASN A 383 30.12 -31.40 -0.07
N SER A 384 31.36 -31.86 -0.17
CA SER A 384 32.52 -31.13 0.35
C SER A 384 33.78 -31.47 -0.43
N VAL A 385 34.62 -30.47 -0.65
CA VAL A 385 35.93 -30.59 -1.28
C VAL A 385 37.02 -29.95 -0.41
N ASN A 386 38.26 -30.38 -0.57
CA ASN A 386 39.36 -29.87 0.27
C ASN A 386 39.86 -28.50 -0.16
N SER A 387 39.68 -28.14 -1.44
CA SER A 387 40.08 -26.87 -2.03
C SER A 387 39.21 -26.62 -3.27
N LEU A 388 38.72 -25.39 -3.43
CA LEU A 388 38.04 -24.96 -4.65
C LEU A 388 38.98 -24.91 -5.86
N ALA A 389 40.24 -24.50 -5.68
CA ALA A 389 41.19 -24.45 -6.79
C ALA A 389 41.54 -25.84 -7.37
N ASP A 390 41.28 -26.92 -6.63
CA ASP A 390 41.41 -28.29 -7.14
C ASP A 390 40.31 -28.64 -8.18
N LEU A 391 39.21 -27.89 -8.20
CA LEU A 391 38.11 -28.05 -9.15
C LEU A 391 38.27 -27.16 -10.39
N VAL A 392 39.36 -26.42 -10.56
CA VAL A 392 39.53 -25.63 -11.80
C VAL A 392 39.72 -26.58 -12.99
N PRO A 393 38.86 -26.52 -14.03
CA PRO A 393 38.91 -27.47 -15.15
C PRO A 393 40.24 -27.45 -15.92
N GLU A 394 40.60 -28.59 -16.53
CA GLU A 394 41.85 -28.70 -17.28
C GLU A 394 41.81 -27.81 -18.54
N GLY A 395 42.75 -26.87 -18.65
CA GLY A 395 42.90 -26.03 -19.84
C GLY A 395 42.29 -24.64 -19.74
N VAL A 396 41.61 -24.33 -18.64
CA VAL A 396 41.28 -22.94 -18.27
C VAL A 396 42.58 -22.17 -18.03
N ASN A 397 42.68 -20.96 -18.58
CA ASN A 397 43.87 -20.12 -18.47
C ASN A 397 43.89 -19.35 -17.14
N ILE A 398 44.03 -20.07 -16.04
CA ILE A 398 44.17 -19.55 -14.66
C ILE A 398 45.48 -20.06 -14.06
N ALA A 399 46.14 -19.22 -13.27
CA ALA A 399 47.31 -19.64 -12.50
C ALA A 399 46.97 -20.77 -11.50
N ASP A 400 47.78 -21.83 -11.45
CA ASP A 400 47.61 -22.94 -10.50
C ASP A 400 47.36 -22.45 -9.06
N GLY A 401 46.33 -23.00 -8.39
CA GLY A 401 45.97 -22.65 -7.01
C GLY A 401 45.13 -21.37 -6.88
N TYR A 402 44.50 -20.91 -7.97
CA TYR A 402 43.58 -19.78 -7.97
C TYR A 402 42.27 -20.15 -8.65
N ILE A 403 41.17 -19.53 -8.21
CA ILE A 403 39.88 -19.49 -8.90
C ILE A 403 39.64 -18.13 -9.56
N ILE A 404 40.43 -17.12 -9.20
CA ILE A 404 40.50 -15.82 -9.88
C ILE A 404 41.94 -15.59 -10.29
N ASP A 405 42.20 -15.47 -11.59
CA ASP A 405 43.55 -15.20 -12.06
C ASP A 405 44.06 -13.85 -11.50
N PRO A 406 45.26 -13.81 -10.90
CA PRO A 406 45.77 -12.59 -10.28
C PRO A 406 45.88 -11.39 -11.22
N SER A 407 46.02 -11.60 -12.54
CA SER A 407 46.03 -10.50 -13.52
C SER A 407 44.69 -9.80 -13.70
N LYS A 408 43.61 -10.40 -13.18
CA LYS A 408 42.23 -9.88 -13.20
C LYS A 408 41.77 -9.29 -11.88
N PHE A 409 42.63 -9.30 -10.85
CA PHE A 409 42.34 -8.68 -9.57
C PHE A 409 43.62 -8.22 -8.88
N THR A 410 44.31 -9.13 -8.19
CA THR A 410 45.55 -8.86 -7.46
C THR A 410 46.33 -10.14 -7.19
N ASP A 411 47.67 -10.06 -7.19
CA ASP A 411 48.58 -11.12 -6.74
C ASP A 411 49.11 -10.88 -5.32
N ASP A 412 48.64 -9.83 -4.63
CA ASP A 412 48.99 -9.52 -3.24
C ASP A 412 48.14 -10.36 -2.28
N PRO A 413 48.74 -11.33 -1.55
CA PRO A 413 47.99 -12.17 -0.62
C PRO A 413 47.33 -11.37 0.51
N THR A 414 47.90 -10.22 0.88
CA THR A 414 47.31 -9.34 1.90
C THR A 414 45.98 -8.77 1.42
N ARG A 415 45.91 -8.44 0.13
CA ARG A 415 44.70 -7.88 -0.48
C ARG A 415 43.63 -8.94 -0.72
N LEU A 416 44.03 -10.16 -1.06
CA LEU A 416 43.11 -11.31 -1.12
C LEU A 416 42.54 -11.59 0.27
N ALA A 417 43.38 -11.70 1.31
CA ALA A 417 42.91 -11.93 2.67
C ALA A 417 41.94 -10.84 3.18
N GLN A 418 42.12 -9.58 2.76
CA GLN A 418 41.17 -8.50 3.07
C GLN A 418 39.76 -8.80 2.57
N SER A 419 39.61 -9.44 1.41
CA SER A 419 38.30 -9.82 0.86
C SER A 419 37.54 -10.80 1.75
N GLY A 420 38.16 -11.39 2.78
CA GLY A 420 37.50 -12.31 3.72
C GLY A 420 37.21 -11.70 5.08
N VAL A 421 37.47 -10.41 5.27
CA VAL A 421 37.36 -9.73 6.57
C VAL A 421 36.26 -8.68 6.53
N ARG A 422 35.24 -8.85 7.38
CA ARG A 422 34.17 -7.86 7.52
C ARG A 422 34.70 -6.52 8.05
N ILE A 423 34.24 -5.41 7.47
CA ILE A 423 34.39 -4.05 8.02
C ILE A 423 32.98 -3.48 8.24
N GLU A 424 32.65 -3.13 9.48
CA GLU A 424 31.40 -2.45 9.87
C GLU A 424 31.29 -1.07 9.21
N ARG A 425 30.17 -0.77 8.55
CA ARG A 425 30.03 0.46 7.72
C ARG A 425 30.01 1.75 8.54
N ASP A 426 29.67 1.67 9.82
CA ASP A 426 29.72 2.76 10.79
C ASP A 426 31.05 2.83 11.56
N SER A 427 31.97 1.87 11.32
CA SER A 427 33.29 1.87 11.95
C SER A 427 34.24 2.92 11.36
N PRO A 428 35.22 3.43 12.14
CA PRO A 428 36.27 4.30 11.62
C PRO A 428 37.15 3.70 10.52
N GLU A 429 37.12 2.38 10.35
CA GLU A 429 37.82 1.63 9.31
C GLU A 429 37.08 1.63 7.97
N SER A 430 35.77 1.90 7.98
CA SER A 430 34.97 2.09 6.78
C SER A 430 35.49 3.29 5.96
N ASN A 431 35.47 3.15 4.65
CA ASN A 431 35.77 4.23 3.70
C ASN A 431 34.50 4.86 3.10
N SER A 432 33.35 4.72 3.77
CA SER A 432 32.11 5.38 3.37
C SER A 432 32.26 6.90 3.45
N ILE A 433 31.67 7.58 2.47
CA ILE A 433 31.58 9.05 2.45
C ILE A 433 30.52 9.51 3.44
N ALA A 434 29.38 8.82 3.44
CA ALA A 434 28.24 9.02 4.31
C ALA A 434 27.50 7.70 4.45
N ASN A 435 26.72 7.58 5.52
CA ASN A 435 25.81 6.47 5.74
C ASN A 435 24.38 7.02 5.64
N LEU A 436 23.59 6.40 4.77
CA LEU A 436 22.18 6.67 4.48
C LEU A 436 21.32 5.64 5.23
N GLY A 437 20.01 5.71 5.02
CA GLY A 437 19.03 4.82 5.64
C GLY A 437 18.01 4.24 4.66
N SER A 438 17.27 3.22 5.08
CA SER A 438 16.16 2.55 4.34
C SER A 438 16.36 2.31 2.82
N SER A 439 16.99 1.18 2.50
CA SER A 439 17.14 0.59 1.17
C SER A 439 17.46 1.60 0.06
N SER A 440 18.71 2.06 0.03
CA SER A 440 19.28 2.95 -0.99
C SER A 440 19.50 2.18 -2.29
N ASN A 441 18.84 2.60 -3.36
CA ASN A 441 18.78 1.84 -4.61
C ASN A 441 19.37 2.63 -5.80
N GLY A 442 18.52 3.14 -6.69
CA GLY A 442 18.91 3.91 -7.88
C GLY A 442 19.76 5.13 -7.54
N LEU A 443 20.74 5.42 -8.41
CA LEU A 443 21.74 6.46 -8.16
C LEU A 443 22.11 7.20 -9.44
N VAL A 444 21.90 8.52 -9.47
CA VAL A 444 22.21 9.35 -10.64
C VAL A 444 22.92 10.66 -10.25
N GLU A 445 23.73 11.21 -11.16
CA GLU A 445 24.29 12.56 -11.02
C GLU A 445 23.28 13.59 -11.53
N TYR A 446 23.04 14.64 -10.76
CA TYR A 446 22.27 15.78 -11.23
C TYR A 446 23.16 16.69 -12.10
N THR A 447 22.91 16.73 -13.41
CA THR A 447 23.80 17.40 -14.37
C THR A 447 23.32 18.76 -14.86
N SER A 448 22.06 19.11 -14.58
CA SER A 448 21.43 20.34 -15.06
C SER A 448 22.02 21.60 -14.40
N ASP A 449 22.01 22.72 -15.14
CA ASP A 449 22.47 24.03 -14.65
C ASP A 449 21.34 24.92 -14.10
N VAL A 450 20.14 24.35 -13.92
CA VAL A 450 19.05 25.02 -13.19
C VAL A 450 19.49 25.43 -11.79
N PHE A 451 18.80 26.40 -11.20
CA PHE A 451 19.19 27.04 -9.93
C PHE A 451 20.61 27.63 -9.95
N ASP A 452 21.05 28.17 -11.10
CA ASP A 452 22.42 28.68 -11.32
C ASP A 452 23.51 27.62 -11.09
N GLY A 453 23.18 26.34 -11.32
CA GLY A 453 24.08 25.19 -11.15
C GLY A 453 24.29 24.77 -9.70
N ALA A 454 23.43 25.20 -8.77
CA ALA A 454 23.57 24.88 -7.34
C ALA A 454 23.62 23.38 -7.02
N LEU A 455 22.92 22.57 -7.82
CA LEU A 455 22.84 21.11 -7.66
C LEU A 455 23.73 20.35 -8.65
N GLN A 456 24.48 21.05 -9.50
CA GLN A 456 25.26 20.41 -10.56
C GLN A 456 26.41 19.60 -9.95
N GLY A 457 26.44 18.29 -10.23
CA GLY A 457 27.42 17.36 -9.69
C GLY A 457 27.04 16.73 -8.35
N SER A 458 25.91 17.13 -7.75
CA SER A 458 25.30 16.41 -6.63
C SER A 458 24.81 15.04 -7.11
N LEU A 459 24.75 14.07 -6.20
CA LEU A 459 24.13 12.77 -6.48
C LEU A 459 22.68 12.77 -6.00
N ILE A 460 21.85 11.95 -6.63
CA ILE A 460 20.46 11.70 -6.26
C ILE A 460 20.29 10.20 -6.06
N VAL A 461 19.70 9.81 -4.93
CA VAL A 461 19.47 8.42 -4.54
C VAL A 461 18.00 8.19 -4.21
N THR A 462 17.44 7.05 -4.61
CA THR A 462 16.10 6.58 -4.20
C THR A 462 16.18 5.65 -3.00
N GLN A 463 15.19 5.73 -2.11
CA GLN A 463 15.16 4.99 -0.84
C GLN A 463 13.75 4.46 -0.53
N PHE A 464 13.63 3.26 0.04
CA PHE A 464 12.32 2.63 0.36
C PHE A 464 11.59 3.26 1.56
N ASN A 465 12.16 4.28 2.19
CA ASN A 465 11.44 5.20 3.08
C ASN A 465 10.52 6.17 2.30
N GLY A 466 10.44 6.07 0.97
CA GLY A 466 9.63 6.96 0.15
C GLY A 466 10.34 8.26 -0.24
N ASN A 467 11.67 8.33 -0.06
CA ASN A 467 12.45 9.52 -0.36
C ASN A 467 13.26 9.40 -1.65
N VAL A 468 13.48 10.55 -2.27
CA VAL A 468 14.59 10.80 -3.18
C VAL A 468 15.51 11.82 -2.52
N THR A 469 16.71 11.39 -2.16
CA THR A 469 17.65 12.19 -1.38
C THR A 469 18.75 12.74 -2.27
N LEU A 470 19.08 14.01 -2.08
CA LEU A 470 20.20 14.68 -2.72
C LEU A 470 21.43 14.62 -1.81
N LEU A 471 22.56 14.21 -2.39
CA LEU A 471 23.86 14.14 -1.73
C LEU A 471 24.79 15.19 -2.32
N ASN A 472 25.04 16.26 -1.56
CA ASN A 472 25.84 17.39 -2.00
C ASN A 472 27.34 17.12 -1.79
N LEU A 473 28.03 16.70 -2.85
CA LEU A 473 29.47 16.43 -2.85
C LEU A 473 30.28 17.73 -2.81
N ASN A 474 31.42 17.69 -2.11
CA ASN A 474 32.40 18.76 -2.22
C ASN A 474 33.10 18.78 -3.59
N ASP A 475 33.82 19.86 -3.90
CA ASP A 475 34.59 20.04 -5.15
C ASP A 475 35.51 18.86 -5.52
N ALA A 476 35.99 18.10 -4.53
CA ALA A 476 36.89 16.97 -4.74
C ALA A 476 36.14 15.63 -4.93
N GLY A 477 34.84 15.59 -4.64
CA GLY A 477 34.00 14.41 -4.64
C GLY A 477 34.36 13.39 -3.56
N THR A 478 35.08 13.79 -2.50
CA THR A 478 35.58 12.84 -1.47
C THR A 478 34.88 12.97 -0.12
N ALA A 479 33.95 13.91 0.02
CA ALA A 479 33.11 14.09 1.20
C ALA A 479 31.86 14.89 0.80
N LEU A 480 30.84 14.88 1.65
CA LEU A 480 29.70 15.79 1.54
C LEU A 480 30.05 17.17 2.12
N GLU A 481 29.33 18.20 1.67
CA GLU A 481 29.41 19.56 2.19
C GLU A 481 28.02 20.20 2.29
N PRO A 482 27.83 21.23 3.14
CA PRO A 482 26.54 21.88 3.31
C PRO A 482 25.92 22.31 1.98
N LEU A 483 24.64 21.99 1.77
CA LEU A 483 23.88 22.44 0.63
C LEU A 483 23.51 23.91 0.83
N VAL A 484 23.89 24.77 -0.13
CA VAL A 484 23.60 26.20 -0.08
C VAL A 484 22.81 26.67 -1.29
N ASP A 485 21.87 27.59 -1.08
CA ASP A 485 21.15 28.25 -2.17
C ASP A 485 21.91 29.52 -2.62
N PRO A 486 22.62 29.50 -3.77
CA PRO A 486 23.33 30.66 -4.26
C PRO A 486 22.39 31.80 -4.67
N THR A 487 21.13 31.47 -4.99
CA THR A 487 20.12 32.43 -5.43
C THR A 487 19.50 33.19 -4.26
N GLU A 488 19.60 32.65 -3.04
CA GLU A 488 19.18 33.29 -1.78
C GLU A 488 20.36 33.80 -0.94
N GLY A 489 21.49 34.13 -1.58
CA GLY A 489 22.65 34.71 -0.89
C GLY A 489 23.46 33.71 -0.08
N ASN A 490 23.51 32.46 -0.55
CA ASN A 490 24.16 31.30 0.07
C ASN A 490 23.53 30.95 1.43
N ALA A 491 22.20 30.96 1.50
CA ALA A 491 21.49 30.39 2.64
C ALA A 491 21.81 28.89 2.71
N VAL A 492 22.12 28.38 3.89
CA VAL A 492 22.30 26.93 4.09
C VAL A 492 20.91 26.30 4.10
N ILE A 493 20.66 25.40 3.16
CA ILE A 493 19.44 24.59 3.08
C ILE A 493 19.58 23.38 4.00
N ASP A 494 20.73 22.70 3.89
CA ASP A 494 21.09 21.55 4.71
C ASP A 494 22.56 21.62 5.12
N GLU A 495 22.87 21.28 6.38
CA GLU A 495 24.21 21.42 6.95
C GLU A 495 25.11 20.20 6.65
N ASP A 496 24.53 19.03 6.45
CA ASP A 496 25.29 17.77 6.32
C ASP A 496 25.52 17.36 4.86
N GLY A 497 24.82 18.00 3.92
CA GLY A 497 24.82 17.69 2.50
C GLY A 497 23.98 16.45 2.15
N ILE A 498 23.04 16.06 3.01
CA ILE A 498 22.10 14.95 2.82
C ILE A 498 20.70 15.53 2.95
N PHE A 499 20.05 15.77 1.82
CA PHE A 499 18.78 16.51 1.78
C PHE A 499 17.68 15.67 1.14
N PRO A 500 16.65 15.23 1.89
CA PRO A 500 15.45 14.60 1.33
C PRO A 500 14.75 15.57 0.38
N LEU A 501 15.03 15.43 -0.92
CA LEU A 501 14.63 16.39 -1.95
C LEU A 501 13.15 16.22 -2.30
N ILE A 502 12.69 14.97 -2.33
CA ILE A 502 11.30 14.56 -2.59
C ILE A 502 10.96 13.51 -1.53
N THR A 503 9.78 13.63 -0.93
CA THR A 503 9.23 12.71 0.08
C THR A 503 7.81 12.28 -0.35
N GLY A 504 7.15 11.40 0.40
CA GLY A 504 5.77 10.98 0.09
C GLY A 504 5.65 9.97 -1.05
N LEU A 505 6.76 9.37 -1.51
CA LEU A 505 6.73 8.30 -2.50
C LEU A 505 6.43 6.96 -1.84
N SER A 506 5.94 6.01 -2.61
CA SER A 506 5.60 4.68 -2.11
C SER A 506 6.85 3.81 -1.95
N ASN A 507 7.47 3.41 -3.07
CA ASN A 507 8.66 2.56 -3.08
C ASN A 507 9.55 2.96 -4.28
N PRO A 508 10.23 4.12 -4.22
CA PRO A 508 11.07 4.55 -5.32
C PRO A 508 12.29 3.61 -5.43
N LEU A 509 12.46 3.00 -6.60
CA LEU A 509 13.47 1.97 -6.83
C LEU A 509 14.61 2.47 -7.72
N ASP A 510 14.31 3.13 -8.83
CA ASP A 510 15.32 3.71 -9.72
C ASP A 510 15.01 5.15 -10.11
N VAL A 511 16.03 5.91 -10.52
CA VAL A 511 15.93 7.33 -10.85
C VAL A 511 16.79 7.72 -12.04
N THR A 512 16.26 8.58 -12.91
CA THR A 512 17.03 9.24 -13.98
C THR A 512 16.73 10.73 -14.06
N THR A 513 17.59 11.49 -14.74
CA THR A 513 17.39 12.94 -14.91
C THR A 513 17.22 13.33 -16.38
N GLY A 514 16.30 14.26 -16.64
CA GLY A 514 16.12 14.91 -17.93
C GLY A 514 17.09 16.08 -18.11
N ALA A 515 17.39 16.41 -19.37
CA ALA A 515 18.29 17.52 -19.70
C ALA A 515 17.79 18.91 -19.28
N ASP A 516 16.49 19.04 -18.97
CA ASP A 516 15.84 20.23 -18.43
C ASP A 516 15.87 20.30 -16.89
N GLY A 517 16.50 19.32 -16.23
CA GLY A 517 16.58 19.21 -14.77
C GLY A 517 15.42 18.46 -14.13
N THR A 518 14.52 17.85 -14.92
CA THR A 518 13.50 16.93 -14.41
C THR A 518 14.11 15.68 -13.81
N ILE A 519 13.43 15.11 -12.81
CA ILE A 519 13.77 13.86 -12.13
C ILE A 519 12.63 12.88 -12.42
N TRP A 520 12.98 11.66 -12.85
CA TRP A 520 12.05 10.62 -13.26
C TRP A 520 12.32 9.40 -12.40
N ILE A 521 11.28 8.85 -11.76
CA ILE A 521 11.41 7.85 -10.70
C ILE A 521 10.54 6.66 -11.06
N ALA A 522 11.12 5.46 -11.06
CA ALA A 522 10.36 4.21 -11.11
C ALA A 522 9.95 3.81 -9.69
N GLU A 523 8.66 3.57 -9.48
CA GLU A 523 8.12 3.09 -8.20
C GLU A 523 7.67 1.63 -8.30
N LEU A 524 8.30 0.79 -7.50
CA LEU A 524 8.00 -0.64 -7.39
C LEU A 524 6.67 -0.83 -6.61
N GLY A 525 5.83 -1.77 -7.02
CA GLY A 525 4.54 -2.07 -6.39
C GLY A 525 3.41 -1.11 -6.78
N SER A 526 3.68 0.19 -6.89
CA SER A 526 2.69 1.16 -7.38
C SER A 526 2.52 1.14 -8.90
N ASN A 527 3.48 0.55 -9.63
CA ASN A 527 3.46 0.37 -11.07
C ASN A 527 3.50 1.68 -11.87
N GLN A 528 4.16 2.73 -11.35
CA GLN A 528 4.16 4.07 -11.95
C GLN A 528 5.56 4.62 -12.20
N ILE A 529 5.64 5.55 -13.15
CA ILE A 529 6.74 6.51 -13.28
C ILE A 529 6.27 7.86 -12.78
N LYS A 530 6.93 8.41 -11.76
CA LYS A 530 6.71 9.79 -11.29
C LYS A 530 7.71 10.76 -11.88
N VAL A 531 7.23 11.95 -12.22
CA VAL A 531 8.03 13.00 -12.87
C VAL A 531 7.99 14.28 -12.05
N ILE A 532 9.16 14.73 -11.63
CA ILE A 532 9.34 15.90 -10.78
C ILE A 532 10.15 16.95 -11.55
N ALA A 533 9.69 18.20 -11.59
CA ALA A 533 10.37 19.29 -12.30
C ALA A 533 10.85 20.40 -11.38
N PRO A 534 11.98 21.06 -11.71
CA PRO A 534 12.43 22.28 -11.07
C PRO A 534 11.36 23.38 -11.13
N THR A 535 11.11 24.05 -10.02
CA THR A 535 10.18 25.18 -9.94
C THR A 535 10.78 26.35 -9.17
N GLY A 536 10.26 27.55 -9.42
CA GLY A 536 10.63 28.76 -8.69
C GLY A 536 9.69 29.17 -7.58
N GLU A 537 8.61 28.42 -7.41
CA GLU A 537 7.72 28.55 -6.27
C GLU A 537 8.24 27.64 -5.17
N ALA A 538 8.33 28.16 -3.95
CA ALA A 538 8.63 27.31 -2.81
C ALA A 538 7.56 26.23 -2.72
N ALA A 539 7.95 24.96 -2.55
CA ALA A 539 7.00 23.95 -2.13
C ALA A 539 6.36 24.46 -0.83
N THR A 540 5.04 24.69 -0.86
CA THR A 540 4.31 24.83 0.40
C THR A 540 4.42 23.49 1.11
N SER A 541 4.63 23.48 2.43
CA SER A 541 4.51 22.24 3.22
C SER A 541 3.19 21.59 2.81
N ASN A 542 3.27 20.42 2.17
CA ASN A 542 2.04 19.76 1.74
C ASN A 542 1.37 19.22 2.98
N ASN A 543 0.34 19.91 3.44
CA ASN A 543 -0.38 19.58 4.65
C ASN A 543 -1.62 18.71 4.36
N ASP A 544 -1.76 18.23 3.13
CA ASP A 544 -2.83 17.37 2.59
C ASP A 544 -2.22 16.57 1.43
N LEU A 545 -1.57 15.44 1.75
CA LEU A 545 -0.65 14.76 0.84
C LEU A 545 -1.33 14.14 -0.39
N ASP A 546 -2.54 13.59 -0.21
CA ASP A 546 -3.32 12.92 -1.23
C ASP A 546 -4.46 13.77 -1.83
N GLU A 547 -4.57 15.03 -1.39
CA GLU A 547 -5.45 16.07 -1.93
C GLU A 547 -6.95 15.75 -1.78
N ASP A 548 -7.33 15.08 -0.70
CA ASP A 548 -8.73 14.72 -0.40
C ASP A 548 -9.49 15.81 0.39
N GLY A 549 -8.77 16.85 0.86
CA GLY A 549 -9.31 17.95 1.65
C GLY A 549 -9.26 17.76 3.16
N ILE A 550 -8.69 16.66 3.65
CA ILE A 550 -8.37 16.39 5.05
C ILE A 550 -6.87 16.64 5.24
N ILE A 551 -6.53 17.49 6.19
CA ILE A 551 -5.11 17.80 6.43
C ILE A 551 -4.39 16.65 7.15
N ASN A 552 -3.14 16.34 6.80
CA ASN A 552 -2.33 15.22 7.30
C ASN A 552 -2.42 14.98 8.82
N VAL A 553 -2.48 16.05 9.62
CA VAL A 553 -2.56 15.95 11.10
C VAL A 553 -3.85 15.31 11.61
N ASN A 554 -4.90 15.35 10.80
CA ASN A 554 -6.23 14.84 11.08
C ASN A 554 -6.62 13.68 10.16
N ASP A 555 -5.78 13.33 9.19
CA ASP A 555 -6.07 12.33 8.19
C ASP A 555 -5.43 11.00 8.59
N PRO A 556 -6.22 10.00 9.00
CA PRO A 556 -5.68 8.68 9.30
C PRO A 556 -5.06 8.01 8.08
N PHE A 557 -5.51 8.33 6.87
CA PHE A 557 -5.18 7.66 5.62
C PHE A 557 -4.43 8.60 4.66
N ILE A 558 -3.42 9.33 5.18
CA ILE A 558 -2.56 10.34 4.51
C ILE A 558 -2.11 10.02 3.06
N ARG A 559 -2.13 8.76 2.63
CA ARG A 559 -1.72 8.33 1.27
C ARG A 559 -2.84 7.60 0.51
N ASP A 560 -4.09 7.76 0.91
CA ASP A 560 -5.25 7.13 0.30
C ASP A 560 -6.42 8.11 0.30
N GLN A 561 -6.57 8.79 -0.84
CA GLN A 561 -7.62 9.76 -1.13
C GLN A 561 -9.04 9.24 -0.89
N SER A 562 -9.25 7.92 -0.85
CA SER A 562 -10.54 7.31 -0.52
C SER A 562 -10.83 7.24 0.98
N ASN A 563 -9.94 7.78 1.83
CA ASN A 563 -10.00 7.68 3.28
C ASN A 563 -10.12 6.22 3.79
N GLY A 564 -9.36 5.31 3.18
CA GLY A 564 -9.46 3.88 3.49
C GLY A 564 -10.72 3.19 2.96
N GLY A 565 -11.47 3.85 2.06
CA GLY A 565 -12.68 3.34 1.44
C GLY A 565 -12.47 2.51 0.17
N SER A 566 -11.27 2.51 -0.39
CA SER A 566 -10.90 1.86 -1.65
C SER A 566 -11.05 0.34 -1.63
N VAL A 567 -10.83 -0.28 -0.46
CA VAL A 567 -10.96 -1.73 -0.27
C VAL A 567 -12.28 -2.04 0.43
N VAL A 568 -13.10 -2.87 -0.19
CA VAL A 568 -14.38 -3.32 0.38
C VAL A 568 -14.33 -4.83 0.63
N LEU A 569 -14.61 -5.23 1.87
CA LEU A 569 -14.76 -6.64 2.25
C LEU A 569 -16.19 -7.11 1.95
N LEU A 570 -16.31 -8.05 1.02
CA LEU A 570 -17.57 -8.70 0.64
C LEU A 570 -17.77 -10.02 1.40
N PRO A 571 -19.01 -10.55 1.47
CA PRO A 571 -19.29 -11.86 2.06
C PRO A 571 -18.43 -12.98 1.45
N ASN A 572 -17.93 -13.87 2.31
CA ASN A 572 -17.12 -15.04 1.91
C ASN A 572 -15.81 -14.71 1.17
N GLN A 573 -15.35 -13.45 1.24
CA GLN A 573 -14.08 -13.00 0.67
C GLN A 573 -12.92 -13.19 1.65
N THR A 574 -11.73 -13.38 1.08
CA THR A 574 -10.46 -13.26 1.80
C THR A 574 -9.65 -12.13 1.16
N LEU A 575 -9.16 -11.21 1.99
CA LEU A 575 -8.17 -10.20 1.63
C LEU A 575 -6.86 -10.51 2.35
N LEU A 576 -5.73 -10.25 1.69
CA LEU A 576 -4.39 -10.51 2.21
C LEU A 576 -3.49 -9.34 1.86
N TRP A 577 -2.94 -8.69 2.87
CA TRP A 577 -1.78 -7.82 2.74
C TRP A 577 -0.57 -8.59 3.27
N ASP A 578 0.21 -9.14 2.35
CA ASP A 578 1.41 -9.93 2.67
C ASP A 578 2.68 -9.09 2.71
N PHE A 579 2.56 -7.76 2.63
CA PHE A 579 3.67 -6.80 2.65
C PHE A 579 4.78 -7.10 1.64
N ASP A 580 4.40 -7.63 0.47
CA ASP A 580 5.28 -7.72 -0.67
C ASP A 580 5.22 -6.45 -1.53
N ALA A 581 6.11 -6.37 -2.52
CA ALA A 581 6.12 -5.25 -3.46
C ALA A 581 5.07 -5.42 -4.59
N ASN A 582 3.93 -6.05 -4.29
CA ASN A 582 2.88 -6.47 -5.21
C ASN A 582 3.38 -7.35 -6.35
N GLN A 583 4.26 -8.31 -6.04
CA GLN A 583 4.94 -9.11 -7.08
C GLN A 583 3.99 -10.07 -7.80
N ASP A 584 2.94 -10.52 -7.13
CA ASP A 584 1.95 -11.45 -7.66
C ASP A 584 0.61 -10.78 -8.02
N SER A 585 0.56 -9.44 -7.98
CA SER A 585 -0.66 -8.65 -8.23
C SER A 585 -1.81 -8.94 -7.26
N ASN A 586 -1.51 -9.41 -6.03
CA ASN A 586 -2.51 -9.73 -5.01
C ASN A 586 -2.86 -8.57 -4.07
N LEU A 587 -2.09 -7.48 -4.09
CA LEU A 587 -2.12 -6.47 -3.03
C LEU A 587 -3.44 -5.68 -3.06
N PRO A 588 -4.24 -5.67 -1.98
CA PRO A 588 -5.48 -4.90 -1.92
C PRO A 588 -5.22 -3.41 -1.70
N GLY A 589 -6.00 -2.58 -2.38
CA GLY A 589 -6.03 -1.13 -2.17
C GLY A 589 -4.92 -0.36 -2.89
N PRO A 590 -4.83 0.96 -2.66
CA PRO A 590 -3.82 1.80 -3.29
C PRO A 590 -2.44 1.60 -2.68
N ALA A 591 -1.43 2.04 -3.40
CA ALA A 591 -0.06 2.09 -2.91
C ALA A 591 0.08 3.17 -1.83
N GLY A 592 0.68 2.83 -0.69
CA GLY A 592 0.91 3.75 0.43
C GLY A 592 2.40 3.87 0.78
N TYR A 593 2.77 3.71 2.05
CA TYR A 593 4.17 3.61 2.51
C TYR A 593 4.90 2.36 2.00
N GLY A 594 4.15 1.34 1.54
CA GLY A 594 4.64 0.06 1.04
C GLY A 594 3.74 -1.08 1.55
N GLY A 595 3.60 -2.17 0.79
CA GLY A 595 2.79 -3.33 1.19
C GLY A 595 1.30 -3.02 1.46
N GLY A 596 0.76 -1.94 0.87
CA GLY A 596 -0.64 -1.52 1.03
C GLY A 596 -0.96 -0.79 2.34
N LEU A 597 0.06 -0.39 3.11
CA LEU A 597 -0.09 0.46 4.29
C LEU A 597 -0.25 1.92 3.85
N THR A 598 -1.45 2.46 3.92
CA THR A 598 -1.81 3.80 3.40
C THR A 598 -1.86 4.87 4.48
N GLY A 599 -1.79 4.48 5.75
CA GLY A 599 -1.95 5.43 6.85
C GLY A 599 -1.13 5.08 8.09
N VAL A 600 -1.28 5.92 9.12
CA VAL A 600 -0.63 5.82 10.43
C VAL A 600 -1.56 6.38 11.49
N MET A 601 -1.50 5.86 12.73
CA MET A 601 -2.31 6.42 13.81
C MET A 601 -2.01 7.91 14.05
N VAL A 602 -2.96 8.78 13.68
CA VAL A 602 -2.83 10.23 13.90
C VAL A 602 -3.15 10.63 15.34
N ASN A 603 -2.52 11.71 15.81
CA ASN A 603 -2.76 12.26 17.15
C ASN A 603 -3.40 13.67 17.14
N GLY A 604 -3.83 14.15 15.96
CA GLY A 604 -4.44 15.48 15.79
C GLY A 604 -3.47 16.66 15.86
N THR A 605 -2.16 16.42 16.02
CA THR A 605 -1.16 17.50 16.21
C THR A 605 0.14 17.32 15.44
N THR A 606 0.54 16.08 15.16
CA THR A 606 1.73 15.71 14.41
C THR A 606 1.37 15.50 12.96
N ASP A 607 2.10 16.15 12.06
CA ASP A 607 2.10 15.83 10.63
C ASP A 607 3.08 14.67 10.45
N PHE A 608 2.56 13.44 10.36
CA PHE A 608 3.41 12.25 10.37
C PHE A 608 4.31 12.14 9.14
N GLU A 609 3.86 12.62 7.99
CA GLU A 609 4.68 12.66 6.77
C GLU A 609 5.91 13.56 6.97
N ALA A 610 5.73 14.74 7.58
CA ALA A 610 6.83 15.63 7.90
C ALA A 610 7.69 15.11 9.07
N PHE A 611 7.06 14.52 10.09
CA PHE A 611 7.74 13.97 11.27
C PHE A 611 8.73 12.86 10.90
N PHE A 612 8.36 12.00 9.95
CA PHE A 612 9.16 10.87 9.51
C PHE A 612 10.48 11.24 8.84
N GLN A 613 10.65 12.51 8.48
CA GLN A 613 11.89 13.04 7.89
C GLN A 613 12.93 13.44 8.94
N GLU A 614 12.54 13.54 10.21
CA GLU A 614 13.40 14.01 11.30
C GLU A 614 13.49 12.96 12.42
N PRO A 615 14.56 12.95 13.22
CA PRO A 615 14.65 12.06 14.37
C PRO A 615 13.51 12.29 15.37
N SER A 616 13.03 11.20 15.97
CA SER A 616 12.07 11.24 17.07
C SER A 616 12.47 12.25 18.14
N SER A 617 11.48 13.01 18.60
CA SER A 617 11.68 13.96 19.71
C SER A 617 11.62 13.30 21.09
N LEU A 618 11.35 11.99 21.14
CA LEU A 618 11.21 11.25 22.39
C LEU A 618 12.57 10.99 23.06
N PRO A 619 12.63 10.96 24.40
CA PRO A 619 13.89 10.79 25.11
C PRO A 619 14.58 9.46 24.79
N GLY A 620 15.85 9.54 24.40
CA GLY A 620 16.71 8.38 24.18
C GLY A 620 16.38 7.63 22.89
N GLN A 621 15.99 8.34 21.83
CA GLN A 621 15.76 7.76 20.51
C GLN A 621 16.23 8.72 19.42
N ILE A 622 16.96 8.19 18.44
CA ILE A 622 17.30 8.87 17.18
C ILE A 622 16.86 7.92 16.08
N ILE A 623 15.54 7.80 15.92
CA ILE A 623 14.90 6.96 14.91
C ILE A 623 14.00 7.84 14.06
N ASN A 624 14.00 7.61 12.76
CA ASN A 624 13.17 8.24 11.74
C ASN A 624 12.58 7.13 10.85
N LEU A 625 12.01 7.45 9.69
CA LEU A 625 11.48 6.43 8.79
C LEU A 625 12.55 5.48 8.22
N ASP A 626 13.84 5.85 8.31
CA ASP A 626 14.93 4.96 7.90
C ASP A 626 14.99 3.65 8.71
N ASN A 627 14.43 3.71 9.92
CA ASN A 627 14.29 2.59 10.84
C ASN A 627 13.16 1.61 10.45
N VAL A 628 12.37 1.92 9.41
CA VAL A 628 11.25 1.11 8.93
C VAL A 628 11.56 0.57 7.55
N LYS A 629 11.31 -0.74 7.37
CA LYS A 629 11.41 -1.46 6.10
C LYS A 629 10.02 -1.96 5.75
N PHE A 630 9.30 -1.27 4.87
CA PHE A 630 7.93 -1.63 4.47
C PHE A 630 7.84 -2.83 3.54
N ASN A 631 8.99 -3.29 3.03
CA ASN A 631 9.17 -4.54 2.33
C ASN A 631 10.58 -5.00 2.71
N THR A 632 10.74 -6.17 3.34
CA THR A 632 12.06 -6.80 3.46
C THR A 632 12.59 -7.12 2.06
N ALA A 633 13.92 -7.16 1.91
CA ALA A 633 14.62 -7.15 0.62
C ALA A 633 13.89 -7.96 -0.48
N ALA A 634 13.81 -7.35 -1.67
CA ALA A 634 13.12 -7.77 -2.89
C ALA A 634 11.86 -8.68 -2.77
N GLY A 635 10.95 -8.31 -1.88
CA GLY A 635 9.60 -8.86 -1.86
C GLY A 635 9.43 -10.07 -0.94
N GLY A 636 10.25 -10.18 0.11
CA GLY A 636 10.09 -11.20 1.15
C GLY A 636 8.88 -11.04 2.08
N GLY A 637 7.93 -10.15 1.77
CA GLY A 637 6.60 -10.13 2.39
C GLY A 637 6.56 -9.78 3.88
N ALA A 638 7.28 -8.74 4.32
CA ALA A 638 7.23 -8.31 5.72
C ALA A 638 7.50 -6.82 5.91
N THR A 639 6.87 -6.23 6.92
CA THR A 639 7.17 -4.89 7.44
C THR A 639 8.00 -4.99 8.73
N VAL A 640 9.17 -4.35 8.76
CA VAL A 640 10.09 -4.38 9.91
C VAL A 640 10.29 -2.99 10.49
N ILE A 641 10.17 -2.87 11.80
CA ILE A 641 10.62 -1.71 12.58
C ILE A 641 11.87 -2.16 13.34
N GLU A 642 13.04 -1.67 12.94
CA GLU A 642 14.33 -2.15 13.46
C GLU A 642 14.53 -1.82 14.95
N SER A 643 14.17 -0.60 15.34
CA SER A 643 14.19 -0.12 16.72
C SER A 643 12.85 0.52 17.05
N VAL A 644 12.05 -0.15 17.88
CA VAL A 644 10.71 0.34 18.23
C VAL A 644 10.76 1.61 19.10
N SER A 645 9.92 2.59 18.75
CA SER A 645 9.82 3.87 19.46
C SER A 645 9.28 3.74 20.89
N ASN A 646 9.60 4.72 21.74
CA ASN A 646 9.19 4.81 23.14
C ASN A 646 7.80 5.46 23.30
N GLY A 647 7.07 5.58 22.19
CA GLY A 647 5.73 6.11 22.11
C GLY A 647 4.66 5.05 22.34
N ASP A 648 3.52 5.46 22.90
CA ASP A 648 2.32 4.64 23.05
C ASP A 648 1.06 5.47 22.73
N PRO A 649 0.06 4.91 22.04
CA PRO A 649 -1.24 5.56 21.89
C PRO A 649 -2.08 5.47 23.18
N PHE A 650 -1.59 4.83 24.25
CA PHE A 650 -2.40 4.58 25.44
C PHE A 650 -2.84 5.84 26.19
N THR A 651 -4.16 6.02 26.27
CA THR A 651 -4.86 7.12 26.93
C THR A 651 -4.37 8.47 26.42
N THR A 652 -4.33 9.50 27.26
CA THR A 652 -3.90 10.86 26.89
C THR A 652 -2.43 11.00 26.46
N SER A 653 -1.68 9.91 26.27
CA SER A 653 -0.27 9.96 25.83
C SER A 653 -0.18 10.31 24.35
N ASN A 654 -0.95 9.62 23.51
CA ASN A 654 -1.09 9.83 22.05
C ASN A 654 0.22 10.21 21.36
N ASN A 655 1.30 9.49 21.70
CA ASN A 655 2.64 9.75 21.22
C ASN A 655 3.29 8.54 20.55
N GLY A 656 2.48 7.56 20.10
CA GLY A 656 2.95 6.48 19.23
C GLY A 656 3.42 7.02 17.89
N GLU A 657 4.54 6.51 17.37
CA GLU A 657 5.20 7.07 16.18
C GLU A 657 5.10 6.17 14.93
N TYR A 658 5.32 4.87 15.06
CA TYR A 658 5.39 3.92 13.92
C TYR A 658 4.22 2.93 13.96
N LEU A 659 3.00 3.44 13.86
CA LEU A 659 1.74 2.67 14.00
C LEU A 659 0.96 2.66 12.68
N PHE A 660 1.54 2.04 11.66
CA PHE A 660 1.02 2.03 10.28
C PHE A 660 -0.24 1.16 10.14
N HIS A 661 -1.11 1.51 9.20
CA HIS A 661 -2.32 0.74 8.89
C HIS A 661 -2.70 0.77 7.42
N THR A 662 -3.58 -0.17 7.05
CA THR A 662 -4.36 -0.15 5.81
C THR A 662 -5.83 0.20 6.12
N GLY A 663 -6.58 0.56 5.07
CA GLY A 663 -7.99 0.94 5.15
C GLY A 663 -8.93 -0.13 4.61
N LEU A 664 -10.10 -0.26 5.24
CA LEU A 664 -11.10 -1.24 4.86
C LEU A 664 -12.52 -0.75 5.10
N THR A 665 -13.42 -0.96 4.14
CA THR A 665 -14.87 -0.85 4.32
C THR A 665 -15.50 -2.23 4.42
N ILE A 666 -16.42 -2.44 5.36
CA ILE A 666 -17.13 -3.71 5.54
C ILE A 666 -18.49 -3.62 4.85
N ALA A 667 -18.79 -4.55 3.93
CA ALA A 667 -20.11 -4.58 3.32
C ALA A 667 -21.18 -4.95 4.38
N PRO A 668 -22.38 -4.33 4.37
CA PRO A 668 -23.44 -4.63 5.33
C PRO A 668 -23.95 -6.09 5.32
N THR A 669 -23.65 -6.85 4.26
CA THR A 669 -24.00 -8.28 4.12
C THR A 669 -22.99 -9.23 4.77
N VAL A 670 -21.90 -8.70 5.35
CA VAL A 670 -20.94 -9.49 6.12
C VAL A 670 -21.54 -9.78 7.50
N ASP A 671 -21.81 -11.06 7.78
CA ASP A 671 -22.33 -11.52 9.06
C ASP A 671 -21.25 -11.43 10.14
N THR A 672 -20.06 -11.93 9.84
CA THR A 672 -18.88 -11.82 10.69
C THR A 672 -17.63 -11.73 9.83
N PHE A 673 -16.57 -11.13 10.37
CA PHE A 673 -15.24 -11.20 9.75
C PHE A 673 -14.17 -11.44 10.80
N ASN A 674 -13.10 -12.11 10.41
CA ASN A 674 -11.94 -12.36 11.24
C ASN A 674 -10.73 -11.65 10.64
N ILE A 675 -10.05 -10.86 11.46
CA ILE A 675 -8.74 -10.29 11.13
C ILE A 675 -7.68 -11.13 11.80
N GLU A 676 -6.71 -11.60 11.01
CA GLU A 676 -5.52 -12.29 11.47
C GLU A 676 -4.29 -11.41 11.19
N TRP A 677 -3.51 -11.11 12.23
CA TRP A 677 -2.16 -10.55 12.09
C TRP A 677 -1.14 -11.64 12.38
N SER A 678 -0.19 -11.84 11.47
CA SER A 678 0.95 -12.73 11.68
C SER A 678 2.24 -11.91 11.89
N MET A 679 3.06 -12.35 12.84
CA MET A 679 4.32 -11.67 13.18
C MET A 679 5.31 -12.64 13.81
N PHE A 680 6.58 -12.29 13.77
CA PHE A 680 7.61 -13.07 14.45
C PHE A 680 7.60 -12.79 15.95
N ASN A 681 7.81 -13.84 16.73
CA ASN A 681 7.85 -13.76 18.17
C ASN A 681 9.10 -12.98 18.60
N PRO A 682 8.98 -11.89 19.39
CA PRO A 682 10.15 -11.15 19.84
C PRO A 682 11.02 -11.96 20.83
N GLY A 683 10.48 -13.04 21.42
CA GLY A 683 11.23 -14.01 22.24
C GLY A 683 12.10 -13.33 23.30
N SER A 684 13.38 -13.69 23.34
CA SER A 684 14.35 -13.07 24.26
C SER A 684 14.74 -11.63 23.92
N GLY A 685 14.26 -11.07 22.80
CA GLY A 685 14.41 -9.67 22.44
C GLY A 685 13.59 -8.73 23.34
N PHE A 686 12.53 -9.23 23.97
CA PHE A 686 11.85 -8.49 25.04
C PHE A 686 12.68 -8.51 26.33
N THR A 687 13.35 -7.39 26.61
CA THR A 687 14.25 -7.22 27.77
C THR A 687 13.67 -6.31 28.85
N GLY A 688 12.67 -5.49 28.50
CA GLY A 688 12.02 -4.49 29.34
C GLY A 688 10.55 -4.80 29.59
N SER A 689 9.95 -4.14 30.58
CA SER A 689 8.50 -4.22 30.84
C SER A 689 7.71 -3.32 29.88
N PHE A 690 6.50 -3.71 29.51
CA PHE A 690 5.58 -2.96 28.63
C PHE A 690 6.04 -2.82 27.17
N GLN A 691 7.05 -3.58 26.75
CA GLN A 691 7.33 -3.80 25.34
C GLN A 691 6.18 -4.58 24.71
N GLN A 692 5.73 -4.13 23.55
CA GLN A 692 4.49 -4.58 22.90
C GLN A 692 4.72 -4.81 21.40
N ILE A 693 4.18 -5.90 20.87
CA ILE A 693 4.01 -6.14 19.42
C ILE A 693 2.64 -6.77 19.18
N GLY A 694 1.93 -6.37 18.12
CA GLY A 694 0.60 -6.88 17.81
C GLY A 694 -0.10 -6.11 16.71
N GLY A 695 -1.43 -6.15 16.71
CA GLY A 695 -2.27 -5.44 15.77
C GLY A 695 -3.36 -4.62 16.45
N TYR A 696 -4.01 -3.76 15.67
CA TYR A 696 -5.15 -2.97 16.12
C TYR A 696 -6.19 -2.76 15.02
N ILE A 697 -7.41 -2.45 15.44
CA ILE A 697 -8.42 -1.81 14.60
C ILE A 697 -8.94 -0.52 15.22
N GLY A 698 -9.44 0.40 14.41
CA GLY A 698 -10.05 1.63 14.94
C GLY A 698 -10.38 2.67 13.89
N THR A 699 -10.53 3.91 14.33
CA THR A 699 -10.74 5.07 13.46
C THR A 699 -9.46 5.54 12.78
N GLY A 700 -8.31 4.97 13.16
CA GLY A 700 -6.98 5.38 12.71
C GLY A 700 -6.44 6.62 13.43
N ASP A 701 -7.11 7.09 14.49
CA ASP A 701 -6.52 8.00 15.48
C ASP A 701 -5.98 7.23 16.70
N GLN A 702 -5.16 7.89 17.53
CA GLN A 702 -4.60 7.29 18.75
C GLN A 702 -5.60 7.25 19.92
N SER A 703 -6.79 7.84 19.79
CA SER A 703 -7.81 7.95 20.84
C SER A 703 -8.87 6.85 20.82
N ASN A 704 -9.09 6.19 19.67
CA ASN A 704 -10.19 5.28 19.42
C ASN A 704 -9.73 3.99 18.72
N TYR A 705 -9.36 2.98 19.51
CA TYR A 705 -8.83 1.73 18.97
C TYR A 705 -9.12 0.52 19.86
N LEU A 706 -9.16 -0.64 19.23
CA LEU A 706 -9.07 -1.96 19.87
C LEU A 706 -7.73 -2.60 19.49
N LYS A 707 -6.83 -2.79 20.45
CA LYS A 707 -5.53 -3.46 20.23
C LYS A 707 -5.46 -4.85 20.86
N LEU A 708 -4.75 -5.74 20.19
CA LEU A 708 -4.35 -7.07 20.67
C LEU A 708 -2.83 -7.18 20.55
N VAL A 709 -2.13 -7.34 21.67
CA VAL A 709 -0.66 -7.31 21.69
C VAL A 709 -0.07 -8.39 22.58
N ALA A 710 1.08 -8.92 22.17
CA ALA A 710 2.01 -9.61 23.05
C ALA A 710 2.74 -8.54 23.86
N ILE A 711 2.75 -8.69 25.18
CA ILE A 711 3.29 -7.69 26.11
C ILE A 711 4.18 -8.31 27.18
N SER A 712 5.32 -7.68 27.44
CA SER A 712 6.14 -8.01 28.60
C SER A 712 5.52 -7.44 29.89
N SER A 713 4.68 -8.22 30.58
CA SER A 713 3.97 -7.78 31.78
C SER A 713 3.85 -8.88 32.84
N VAL A 714 3.80 -8.48 34.12
CA VAL A 714 3.53 -9.39 35.24
C VAL A 714 2.07 -9.84 35.31
N SER A 715 1.17 -9.19 34.57
CA SER A 715 -0.26 -9.49 34.55
C SER A 715 -0.64 -10.54 33.50
N GLY A 716 0.28 -10.86 32.59
CA GLY A 716 0.12 -11.80 31.47
C GLY A 716 0.96 -11.39 30.27
N GLU A 717 1.18 -12.36 29.39
CA GLU A 717 1.99 -12.22 28.17
C GLU A 717 1.21 -11.61 27.01
N LEU A 718 -0.12 -11.55 27.11
CA LEU A 718 -1.01 -10.99 26.09
C LEU A 718 -1.95 -9.96 26.72
N GLN A 719 -2.22 -8.87 26.00
CA GLN A 719 -3.13 -7.83 26.43
C GLN A 719 -4.10 -7.46 25.31
N VAL A 720 -5.36 -7.25 25.69
CA VAL A 720 -6.38 -6.65 24.83
C VAL A 720 -6.90 -5.38 25.50
N VAL A 721 -6.97 -4.29 24.74
CA VAL A 721 -7.45 -2.98 25.22
C VAL A 721 -8.39 -2.38 24.18
N LEU A 722 -9.60 -2.03 24.61
CA LEU A 722 -10.51 -1.14 23.89
C LEU A 722 -10.40 0.24 24.53
N GLU A 723 -10.04 1.22 23.72
CA GLU A 723 -9.95 2.62 24.08
C GLU A 723 -10.92 3.43 23.21
N ASN A 724 -11.65 4.35 23.85
CA ASN A 724 -12.57 5.25 23.18
C ASN A 724 -12.46 6.63 23.83
N ASP A 725 -12.22 7.67 23.04
CA ASP A 725 -12.00 9.05 23.49
C ASP A 725 -10.93 9.16 24.61
N ASP A 726 -9.74 8.59 24.38
CA ASP A 726 -8.61 8.53 25.33
C ASP A 726 -8.89 7.76 26.64
N ALA A 727 -10.00 7.00 26.69
CA ALA A 727 -10.45 6.28 27.89
C ALA A 727 -10.57 4.77 27.63
N VAL A 728 -9.92 3.99 28.48
CA VAL A 728 -10.01 2.52 28.44
C VAL A 728 -11.42 2.08 28.88
N THR A 729 -12.19 1.54 27.93
CA THR A 729 -13.55 1.01 28.16
C THR A 729 -13.51 -0.47 28.49
N ALA A 730 -12.58 -1.22 27.91
CA ALA A 730 -12.33 -2.63 28.23
C ALA A 730 -10.83 -2.95 28.25
N THR A 731 -10.42 -3.79 29.19
CA THR A 731 -9.06 -4.34 29.19
C THR A 731 -9.05 -5.77 29.73
N SER A 732 -8.25 -6.63 29.12
CA SER A 732 -8.02 -7.98 29.61
C SER A 732 -6.55 -8.38 29.42
N TYR A 733 -6.09 -9.26 30.29
CA TYR A 733 -4.82 -9.95 30.15
C TYR A 733 -5.09 -11.44 29.98
N ILE A 734 -4.43 -12.04 29.00
CA ILE A 734 -4.54 -13.46 28.69
C ILE A 734 -3.17 -14.08 29.00
N GLN A 735 -3.18 -15.22 29.68
CA GLN A 735 -1.96 -15.96 29.99
C GLN A 735 -1.60 -16.85 28.81
N ALA A 736 -0.37 -16.70 28.30
CA ALA A 736 0.20 -17.55 27.27
C ALA A 736 1.52 -18.09 27.81
N ASP A 737 1.42 -19.19 28.55
CA ASP A 737 2.55 -19.81 29.24
C ASP A 737 3.74 -19.97 28.28
N ASP A 738 4.90 -19.45 28.70
CA ASP A 738 6.17 -19.58 28.00
C ASP A 738 6.27 -18.88 26.61
N LEU A 739 5.32 -18.00 26.23
CA LEU A 739 5.32 -17.33 24.91
C LEU A 739 6.69 -16.77 24.51
N PHE A 740 7.34 -16.00 25.39
CA PHE A 740 8.64 -15.38 25.11
C PHE A 740 9.86 -16.29 25.38
N ASN A 741 9.65 -17.55 25.76
CA ASN A 741 10.71 -18.55 25.91
C ASN A 741 11.01 -19.30 24.60
N TYR A 742 10.19 -19.12 23.57
CA TYR A 742 10.38 -19.69 22.24
C TYR A 742 11.32 -18.83 21.37
N SER A 743 11.78 -19.42 20.26
CA SER A 743 12.75 -18.79 19.35
C SER A 743 12.15 -17.58 18.63
N THR A 744 13.00 -16.65 18.20
CA THR A 744 12.60 -15.47 17.41
C THR A 744 12.14 -15.79 15.98
N ASN A 745 12.34 -17.04 15.54
CA ASN A 745 11.86 -17.53 14.23
C ASN A 745 10.44 -18.11 14.29
N GLU A 746 9.87 -18.29 15.49
CA GLU A 746 8.52 -18.82 15.70
C GLU A 746 7.51 -17.68 15.55
N GLN A 747 6.32 -17.96 15.02
CA GLN A 747 5.30 -16.94 14.76
C GLN A 747 4.24 -16.82 15.87
N ILE A 748 3.63 -15.63 15.93
CA ILE A 748 2.44 -15.32 16.71
C ILE A 748 1.35 -14.88 15.72
N TYR A 749 0.14 -15.44 15.89
CA TYR A 749 -1.04 -15.16 15.09
C TYR A 749 -2.13 -14.57 15.99
N PHE A 750 -2.39 -13.27 15.87
CA PHE A 750 -3.50 -12.61 16.55
C PHE A 750 -4.74 -12.69 15.68
N ASN A 751 -5.81 -13.25 16.21
CA ASN A 751 -7.09 -13.40 15.53
C ASN A 751 -8.17 -12.59 16.26
N LEU A 752 -8.96 -11.82 15.53
CA LEU A 752 -10.06 -11.04 16.06
C LEU A 752 -11.33 -11.29 15.22
N GLU A 753 -12.22 -12.13 15.75
CA GLU A 753 -13.53 -12.38 15.15
C GLU A 753 -14.50 -11.27 15.58
N ILE A 754 -15.11 -10.60 14.61
CA ILE A 754 -16.00 -9.46 14.81
C ILE A 754 -17.36 -9.79 14.22
N ASP A 755 -18.40 -9.54 15.02
CA ASP A 755 -19.80 -9.51 14.58
C ASP A 755 -20.23 -8.04 14.56
N PRO A 756 -20.27 -7.38 13.37
CA PRO A 756 -20.58 -5.97 13.25
C PRO A 756 -22.03 -5.64 13.64
N ILE A 757 -22.95 -6.62 13.59
CA ILE A 757 -24.36 -6.44 13.93
C ILE A 757 -24.56 -6.54 15.44
N ALA A 758 -23.97 -7.55 16.07
CA ALA A 758 -24.02 -7.70 17.52
C ALA A 758 -23.12 -6.70 18.26
N GLY A 759 -22.20 -6.03 17.55
CA GLY A 759 -21.29 -5.05 18.13
C GLY A 759 -20.30 -5.69 19.10
N ILE A 760 -19.81 -6.89 18.78
CA ILE A 760 -18.89 -7.64 19.63
C ILE A 760 -17.64 -8.09 18.88
N ALA A 761 -16.53 -8.17 19.62
CA ALA A 761 -15.28 -8.74 19.13
C ALA A 761 -14.75 -9.82 20.08
N THR A 762 -14.28 -10.94 19.53
CA THR A 762 -13.73 -12.07 20.29
C THR A 762 -12.28 -12.32 19.88
N PRO A 763 -11.30 -11.99 20.73
CA PRO A 763 -9.89 -12.20 20.44
C PRO A 763 -9.49 -13.66 20.67
N SER A 764 -8.65 -14.19 19.80
CA SER A 764 -7.90 -15.43 20.03
C SER A 764 -6.46 -15.28 19.53
N ILE A 765 -5.54 -15.99 20.16
CA ILE A 765 -4.12 -15.88 19.86
C ILE A 765 -3.58 -17.29 19.71
N SER A 766 -2.91 -17.54 18.59
CA SER A 766 -2.14 -18.74 18.36
C SER A 766 -0.65 -18.41 18.34
N TYR A 767 0.21 -19.28 18.85
CA TYR A 767 1.65 -19.10 18.74
C TYR A 767 2.33 -20.45 18.61
N GLU A 768 3.43 -20.45 17.87
CA GLU A 768 4.23 -21.65 17.66
C GLU A 768 5.09 -21.93 18.91
N THR A 769 5.17 -23.21 19.27
CA THR A 769 5.88 -23.67 20.48
C THR A 769 7.18 -24.43 20.16
N GLY A 770 7.66 -24.33 18.91
CA GLY A 770 8.67 -25.21 18.35
C GLY A 770 8.15 -26.58 17.93
N ASP A 771 8.96 -27.29 17.12
CA ASP A 771 8.68 -28.63 16.56
C ASP A 771 7.40 -28.70 15.70
N GLY A 772 6.92 -27.56 15.17
CA GLY A 772 5.71 -27.46 14.34
C GLY A 772 4.39 -27.58 15.12
N ASN A 773 4.39 -27.38 16.44
CA ASN A 773 3.16 -27.36 17.25
C ASN A 773 2.68 -25.92 17.48
N ILE A 774 1.35 -25.73 17.49
CA ILE A 774 0.69 -24.45 17.76
C ILE A 774 -0.10 -24.56 19.07
N SER A 775 0.05 -23.56 19.95
CA SER A 775 -0.77 -23.33 21.13
C SER A 775 -1.78 -22.23 20.84
N THR A 776 -3.01 -22.35 21.32
CA THR A 776 -4.07 -21.36 21.08
C THR A 776 -4.76 -20.99 22.38
N VAL A 777 -4.95 -19.69 22.62
CA VAL A 777 -5.67 -19.14 23.76
C VAL A 777 -6.73 -18.16 23.29
N THR A 778 -7.97 -18.37 23.71
CA THR A 778 -9.11 -17.48 23.39
C THR A 778 -9.39 -16.56 24.57
N GLY A 779 -9.50 -15.26 24.30
CA GLY A 779 -9.93 -14.26 25.27
C GLY A 779 -11.44 -14.24 25.48
N GLY A 780 -11.89 -13.34 26.36
CA GLY A 780 -13.31 -13.06 26.52
C GLY A 780 -13.81 -12.12 25.42
N THR A 781 -15.10 -12.20 25.10
CA THR A 781 -15.77 -11.26 24.21
C THR A 781 -15.73 -9.84 24.76
N ILE A 782 -15.55 -8.88 23.86
CA ILE A 782 -15.47 -7.45 24.09
C ILE A 782 -16.70 -6.82 23.46
N ASP A 783 -17.37 -5.96 24.23
CA ASP A 783 -18.51 -5.16 23.78
C ASP A 783 -17.99 -3.87 23.14
N LEU A 784 -18.40 -3.62 21.89
CA LEU A 784 -18.03 -2.44 21.11
C LEU A 784 -19.16 -1.40 21.07
N ASN A 785 -20.34 -1.70 21.63
CA ASN A 785 -21.50 -0.83 21.52
C ASN A 785 -21.23 0.56 22.13
N GLY A 786 -21.58 1.60 21.38
CA GLY A 786 -21.37 3.00 21.77
C GLY A 786 -19.93 3.49 21.67
N THR A 787 -19.06 2.79 20.93
CA THR A 787 -17.69 3.22 20.65
C THR A 787 -17.50 3.66 19.20
N ASN A 788 -16.58 4.60 18.97
CA ASN A 788 -16.18 5.05 17.63
C ASN A 788 -15.54 3.91 16.81
N VAL A 789 -14.99 2.88 17.46
CA VAL A 789 -14.48 1.67 16.79
C VAL A 789 -15.62 0.93 16.09
N LEU A 790 -16.80 0.81 16.73
CA LEU A 790 -17.97 0.19 16.09
C LEU A 790 -18.51 1.06 14.94
N GLU A 791 -18.53 2.38 15.12
CA GLU A 791 -18.93 3.30 14.05
C GLU A 791 -18.02 3.16 12.82
N ALA A 792 -16.69 2.99 13.00
CA ALA A 792 -15.76 2.74 11.91
C ALA A 792 -16.01 1.37 11.24
N ILE A 793 -16.24 0.31 12.02
CA ILE A 793 -16.59 -1.03 11.51
C ILE A 793 -17.86 -0.99 10.65
N GLN A 794 -18.85 -0.19 11.06
CA GLN A 794 -20.14 -0.07 10.38
C GLN A 794 -20.14 0.96 9.24
N GLY A 795 -19.01 1.66 9.00
CA GLY A 795 -18.88 2.68 7.95
C GLY A 795 -19.59 4.01 8.25
N ASN A 796 -19.91 4.27 9.51
CA ASN A 796 -20.61 5.49 9.97
C ASN A 796 -19.67 6.56 10.51
N TYR A 797 -18.41 6.22 10.78
CA TYR A 797 -17.44 7.17 11.32
C TYR A 797 -17.01 8.18 10.24
N THR A 798 -16.88 9.45 10.64
CA THR A 798 -16.48 10.52 9.73
C THR A 798 -15.34 11.34 10.30
N VAL A 799 -14.43 11.77 9.42
CA VAL A 799 -13.37 12.73 9.71
C VAL A 799 -13.68 14.00 8.93
N ASN A 800 -13.86 15.12 9.64
CA ASN A 800 -14.27 16.40 9.04
C ASN A 800 -15.54 16.32 8.15
N GLY A 801 -16.43 15.37 8.41
CA GLY A 801 -17.66 15.15 7.64
C GLY A 801 -17.48 14.31 6.37
N GLN A 802 -16.28 13.76 6.12
CA GLN A 802 -16.05 12.74 5.11
C GLN A 802 -16.08 11.35 5.74
N ASN A 803 -16.66 10.37 5.05
CA ASN A 803 -16.64 8.98 5.51
C ASN A 803 -15.20 8.45 5.47
N THR A 804 -14.86 7.63 6.45
CA THR A 804 -13.55 6.97 6.51
C THR A 804 -13.74 5.48 6.78
N GLY A 805 -12.85 4.67 6.22
CA GLY A 805 -12.80 3.23 6.44
C GLY A 805 -12.30 2.88 7.84
N LEU A 806 -12.42 1.59 8.17
CA LEU A 806 -11.81 0.97 9.33
C LEU A 806 -10.29 0.90 9.13
N ALA A 807 -9.53 1.49 10.05
CA ALA A 807 -8.09 1.30 10.09
C ALA A 807 -7.78 -0.10 10.65
N VAL A 808 -6.97 -0.88 9.94
CA VAL A 808 -6.44 -2.18 10.39
C VAL A 808 -4.92 -2.11 10.35
N GLY A 809 -4.29 -2.12 11.53
CA GLY A 809 -2.90 -1.69 11.63
C GLY A 809 -1.99 -2.53 12.49
N LEU A 810 -0.71 -2.21 12.39
CA LEU A 810 0.43 -2.81 13.05
C LEU A 810 0.79 -1.99 14.28
N LEU A 811 0.98 -2.66 15.42
CA LEU A 811 1.31 -1.99 16.68
C LEU A 811 2.61 -2.52 17.25
N SER A 812 3.55 -1.61 17.50
CA SER A 812 4.71 -1.87 18.36
C SER A 812 4.96 -0.68 19.28
N SER A 813 5.35 -0.94 20.54
CA SER A 813 5.66 0.11 21.53
C SER A 813 6.76 -0.36 22.47
N ASN A 814 7.71 0.53 22.76
CA ASN A 814 8.81 0.32 23.69
C ASN A 814 8.69 1.21 24.94
N THR A 815 7.46 1.54 25.32
CA THR A 815 7.18 2.61 26.28
C THR A 815 7.79 2.39 27.67
N GLY A 816 8.47 3.42 28.17
CA GLY A 816 9.12 3.45 29.47
C GLY A 816 10.50 2.79 29.52
N GLN A 817 11.03 2.31 28.38
CA GLN A 817 12.35 1.70 28.29
C GLN A 817 13.43 2.70 27.84
N PRO A 818 14.70 2.52 28.23
CA PRO A 818 15.82 3.26 27.65
C PRO A 818 16.13 2.76 26.23
N GLU A 819 16.83 3.59 25.44
CA GLU A 819 17.29 3.29 24.07
C GLU A 819 17.91 1.90 23.90
N ALA A 820 18.79 1.53 24.83
CA ALA A 820 19.56 0.30 24.78
C ALA A 820 18.71 -0.97 24.98
N ASP A 821 17.48 -0.83 25.46
CA ASP A 821 16.55 -1.93 25.71
C ASP A 821 15.46 -1.98 24.62
N THR A 822 15.66 -1.32 23.46
CA THR A 822 14.75 -1.45 22.30
C THR A 822 14.77 -2.86 21.70
N PHE A 823 13.80 -3.15 20.82
CA PHE A 823 13.68 -4.42 20.12
C PHE A 823 13.23 -4.18 18.67
N GLN A 824 13.40 -5.20 17.83
CA GLN A 824 12.92 -5.24 16.45
C GLN A 824 11.51 -5.85 16.39
N ALA A 825 10.59 -5.19 15.70
CA ALA A 825 9.26 -5.73 15.40
C ALA A 825 9.20 -6.16 13.92
N VAL A 826 8.76 -7.39 13.66
CA VAL A 826 8.64 -7.95 12.30
C VAL A 826 7.21 -8.45 12.10
N PHE A 827 6.48 -7.78 11.23
CA PHE A 827 5.11 -8.11 10.83
C PHE A 827 5.13 -8.80 9.48
N ASN A 828 4.43 -9.92 9.36
CA ASN A 828 4.45 -10.74 8.15
C ASN A 828 3.24 -10.43 7.26
N ASP A 829 2.02 -10.54 7.78
CA ASP A 829 0.83 -10.22 6.99
C ASP A 829 -0.37 -9.75 7.84
N ILE A 830 -1.34 -9.15 7.15
CA ILE A 830 -2.72 -8.94 7.61
C ILE A 830 -3.64 -9.71 6.69
N LYS A 831 -4.40 -10.65 7.25
CA LYS A 831 -5.38 -11.43 6.51
C LYS A 831 -6.77 -11.23 7.08
N ILE A 832 -7.73 -10.95 6.21
CA ILE A 832 -9.12 -10.69 6.61
C ILE A 832 -10.03 -11.66 5.88
N THR A 833 -10.84 -12.42 6.62
CA THR A 833 -11.77 -13.39 6.05
C THR A 833 -13.19 -13.09 6.54
N ALA A 834 -14.13 -12.93 5.61
CA ALA A 834 -15.53 -12.70 5.93
C ALA A 834 -16.39 -13.95 5.80
N THR A 835 -17.49 -13.98 6.55
CA THR A 835 -18.64 -14.83 6.29
C THR A 835 -19.86 -13.94 6.08
N GLY A 836 -20.82 -14.41 5.31
CA GLY A 836 -22.05 -13.69 5.06
C GLY A 836 -22.86 -14.32 3.94
N ASP A 837 -24.03 -13.76 3.69
CA ASP A 837 -24.86 -14.19 2.56
C ASP A 837 -24.38 -13.54 1.26
N ASP A 838 -23.90 -14.37 0.33
CA ASP A 838 -23.51 -13.96 -1.03
C ASP A 838 -24.65 -14.19 -2.04
N SER A 839 -25.87 -14.45 -1.57
CA SER A 839 -27.01 -14.67 -2.46
C SER A 839 -27.36 -13.40 -3.24
N GLU A 840 -27.57 -13.57 -4.55
CA GLU A 840 -27.96 -12.46 -5.43
C GLU A 840 -29.31 -12.74 -6.08
N THR A 841 -30.18 -11.74 -6.08
CA THR A 841 -31.44 -11.79 -6.82
C THR A 841 -31.56 -10.60 -7.77
N VAL A 842 -31.46 -10.86 -9.07
CA VAL A 842 -31.69 -9.83 -10.10
C VAL A 842 -33.15 -9.38 -10.07
N LEU A 843 -33.39 -8.12 -9.73
CA LEU A 843 -34.73 -7.54 -9.64
C LEU A 843 -35.14 -6.84 -10.94
N TYR A 844 -34.21 -6.10 -11.54
CA TYR A 844 -34.49 -5.28 -12.72
C TYR A 844 -33.41 -5.42 -13.78
N ARG A 845 -33.84 -5.41 -15.04
CA ARG A 845 -33.00 -5.32 -16.24
C ARG A 845 -33.65 -4.41 -17.26
N VAL A 846 -32.94 -3.42 -17.75
CA VAL A 846 -33.41 -2.46 -18.76
C VAL A 846 -32.41 -2.39 -19.90
N ASN A 847 -32.88 -2.58 -21.15
CA ASN A 847 -32.11 -2.28 -22.35
C ASN A 847 -32.39 -0.82 -22.77
N ALA A 848 -31.52 0.10 -22.38
CA ALA A 848 -31.73 1.53 -22.54
C ALA A 848 -31.65 1.95 -24.01
N GLY A 849 -32.65 2.69 -24.46
CA GLY A 849 -32.79 3.11 -25.85
C GLY A 849 -33.17 2.01 -26.86
N GLY A 850 -33.37 0.77 -26.41
CA GLY A 850 -33.64 -0.40 -27.25
C GLY A 850 -34.93 -1.16 -26.97
N GLU A 851 -35.22 -2.14 -27.82
CA GLU A 851 -36.32 -3.09 -27.63
C GLU A 851 -35.95 -4.15 -26.59
N GLN A 852 -36.95 -4.93 -26.13
CA GLN A 852 -36.73 -5.98 -25.13
C GLN A 852 -35.75 -7.05 -25.64
N VAL A 853 -34.74 -7.41 -24.83
CA VAL A 853 -33.74 -8.44 -25.13
C VAL A 853 -33.92 -9.63 -24.18
N ALA A 854 -33.90 -10.86 -24.72
CA ALA A 854 -33.97 -12.05 -23.89
C ALA A 854 -32.65 -12.25 -23.12
N ALA A 855 -32.73 -12.57 -21.84
CA ALA A 855 -31.56 -12.91 -21.05
C ALA A 855 -30.96 -14.26 -21.47
N VAL A 856 -29.64 -14.40 -21.28
CA VAL A 856 -28.86 -15.59 -21.70
C VAL A 856 -28.55 -16.54 -20.55
N ASP A 857 -28.76 -16.08 -19.31
CA ASP A 857 -28.53 -16.78 -18.05
C ASP A 857 -29.80 -17.46 -17.49
N GLY A 858 -30.95 -17.26 -18.13
CA GLY A 858 -32.25 -17.76 -17.67
C GLY A 858 -32.97 -16.87 -16.65
N GLY A 859 -32.42 -15.68 -16.37
CA GLY A 859 -33.04 -14.65 -15.54
C GLY A 859 -34.15 -13.86 -16.26
N ILE A 860 -34.56 -12.75 -15.67
CA ILE A 860 -35.56 -11.85 -16.28
C ILE A 860 -35.03 -11.25 -17.58
N ALA A 861 -35.92 -11.02 -18.56
CA ALA A 861 -35.53 -10.37 -19.81
C ALA A 861 -35.19 -8.89 -19.57
N TRP A 862 -34.27 -8.36 -20.37
CA TRP A 862 -33.96 -6.93 -20.40
C TRP A 862 -35.15 -6.18 -21.00
N SER A 863 -35.87 -5.44 -20.16
CA SER A 863 -37.08 -4.71 -20.53
C SER A 863 -36.77 -3.60 -21.53
N ALA A 864 -37.73 -3.29 -22.41
CA ALA A 864 -37.55 -2.28 -23.44
C ALA A 864 -37.60 -0.86 -22.86
N ASP A 865 -36.78 0.02 -23.43
CA ASP A 865 -36.83 1.45 -23.19
C ASP A 865 -36.60 2.19 -24.51
N THR A 866 -37.60 2.90 -25.02
CA THR A 866 -37.49 3.58 -26.32
C THR A 866 -38.05 4.99 -26.26
N THR A 867 -37.63 5.89 -27.15
CA THR A 867 -38.18 7.26 -27.22
C THR A 867 -39.71 7.34 -27.36
N ALA A 868 -40.33 6.32 -27.98
CA ALA A 868 -41.77 6.25 -28.19
C ALA A 868 -42.52 5.60 -27.02
N SER A 869 -41.81 4.83 -26.19
CA SER A 869 -42.34 4.09 -25.05
C SER A 869 -41.22 3.93 -24.04
N ASN A 870 -41.07 4.95 -23.19
CA ASN A 870 -40.07 4.96 -22.14
C ASN A 870 -40.30 3.80 -21.16
N SER A 871 -39.22 3.33 -20.56
CA SER A 871 -39.27 2.40 -19.44
C SER A 871 -40.16 2.96 -18.31
N PRO A 872 -40.94 2.11 -17.62
CA PRO A 872 -41.67 2.53 -16.43
C PRO A 872 -40.75 2.99 -15.28
N TYR A 873 -39.47 2.60 -15.32
CA TYR A 873 -38.46 2.97 -14.32
C TYR A 873 -37.73 4.28 -14.65
N LEU A 874 -38.00 4.87 -15.83
CA LEU A 874 -37.41 6.15 -16.21
C LEU A 874 -38.24 7.28 -15.61
N ALA A 875 -37.81 7.78 -14.46
CA ALA A 875 -38.50 8.81 -13.68
C ALA A 875 -38.49 10.17 -14.41
N ASP A 876 -37.33 10.58 -14.92
CA ASP A 876 -37.17 11.72 -15.81
C ASP A 876 -36.32 11.30 -17.02
N PRO A 877 -36.83 11.40 -18.26
CA PRO A 877 -36.06 11.03 -19.44
C PRO A 877 -34.97 12.03 -19.84
N GLY A 878 -34.86 13.18 -19.17
CA GLY A 878 -34.03 14.30 -19.60
C GLY A 878 -34.38 14.74 -21.01
N SER A 879 -33.40 14.78 -21.91
CA SER A 879 -33.60 15.06 -23.35
C SER A 879 -34.46 14.01 -24.09
N ASN A 880 -34.62 12.83 -23.50
CA ASN A 880 -35.32 11.68 -24.07
C ASN A 880 -34.74 11.19 -25.41
N TYR A 881 -33.44 11.33 -25.64
CA TYR A 881 -32.79 10.86 -26.85
C TYR A 881 -32.23 9.44 -26.73
N THR A 882 -32.26 8.73 -27.85
CA THR A 882 -31.66 7.40 -27.97
C THR A 882 -30.89 7.29 -29.28
N ALA A 883 -29.90 6.40 -29.31
CA ALA A 883 -29.09 6.12 -30.50
C ALA A 883 -28.87 4.60 -30.66
N LEU A 884 -28.46 4.20 -31.86
CA LEU A 884 -28.20 2.79 -32.21
C LEU A 884 -26.76 2.63 -32.68
N PHE A 885 -26.03 1.74 -32.04
CA PHE A 885 -24.62 1.44 -32.28
C PHE A 885 -24.39 -0.08 -32.32
N PRO A 886 -24.85 -0.78 -33.36
CA PRO A 886 -24.76 -2.24 -33.47
C PRO A 886 -23.34 -2.77 -33.72
N ALA A 887 -22.32 -1.93 -33.50
CA ALA A 887 -20.90 -2.27 -33.63
C ALA A 887 -20.19 -2.28 -32.28
N ILE A 888 -20.87 -1.88 -31.18
CA ILE A 888 -20.33 -2.02 -29.84
C ILE A 888 -20.41 -3.50 -29.48
N GLU A 889 -19.27 -4.11 -29.18
CA GLU A 889 -19.21 -5.50 -28.74
C GLU A 889 -18.86 -5.58 -27.25
N PRO A 890 -19.39 -6.55 -26.50
CA PRO A 890 -18.98 -6.78 -25.11
C PRO A 890 -17.46 -6.97 -24.99
N GLY A 891 -16.83 -6.22 -24.09
CA GLY A 891 -15.42 -6.37 -23.73
C GLY A 891 -15.15 -7.62 -22.90
N ALA A 892 -13.87 -7.91 -22.64
CA ALA A 892 -13.44 -9.14 -21.95
C ALA A 892 -14.02 -9.29 -20.53
N GLY A 893 -14.33 -8.17 -19.84
CA GLY A 893 -14.92 -8.16 -18.51
C GLY A 893 -16.44 -8.39 -18.47
N VAL A 894 -17.10 -8.48 -19.63
CA VAL A 894 -18.57 -8.61 -19.70
C VAL A 894 -18.96 -10.04 -20.05
N SER A 895 -19.49 -10.77 -19.07
CA SER A 895 -19.99 -12.14 -19.25
C SER A 895 -21.42 -12.28 -18.72
N GLY A 896 -22.13 -13.35 -19.10
CA GLY A 896 -23.47 -13.62 -18.57
C GLY A 896 -24.62 -12.75 -19.13
N VAL A 897 -24.32 -11.77 -20.01
CA VAL A 897 -25.30 -10.87 -20.61
C VAL A 897 -25.32 -10.95 -22.15
N PRO A 898 -26.46 -10.67 -22.81
CA PRO A 898 -26.52 -10.66 -24.28
C PRO A 898 -25.87 -9.40 -24.85
N GLY A 899 -24.95 -9.53 -25.80
CA GLY A 899 -24.28 -8.37 -26.42
C GLY A 899 -25.20 -7.34 -27.07
N ALA A 900 -26.42 -7.75 -27.47
CA ALA A 900 -27.44 -6.87 -28.02
C ALA A 900 -27.92 -5.74 -27.08
N ILE A 901 -27.56 -5.76 -25.78
CA ILE A 901 -27.82 -4.64 -24.87
C ILE A 901 -26.93 -3.41 -25.17
N PHE A 902 -25.80 -3.60 -25.86
CA PHE A 902 -24.93 -2.50 -26.29
C PHE A 902 -25.32 -1.91 -27.65
N ASP A 903 -26.24 -2.55 -28.40
CA ASP A 903 -26.69 -2.09 -29.71
C ASP A 903 -27.44 -0.74 -29.66
N SER A 904 -27.89 -0.33 -28.47
CA SER A 904 -28.64 0.89 -28.21
C SER A 904 -28.12 1.62 -26.98
N GLU A 905 -28.35 2.92 -26.95
CA GLU A 905 -28.13 3.75 -25.76
C GLU A 905 -29.25 4.76 -25.58
N ARG A 906 -29.45 5.19 -24.34
CA ARG A 906 -30.12 6.45 -23.99
C ARG A 906 -29.06 7.44 -23.54
N TRP A 907 -29.18 8.68 -23.97
CA TRP A 907 -28.26 9.76 -23.60
C TRP A 907 -29.00 11.06 -23.32
N ASP A 908 -28.37 11.95 -22.57
CA ASP A 908 -28.98 13.20 -22.12
C ASP A 908 -28.28 14.44 -22.69
N GLU A 909 -28.98 15.29 -23.45
CA GLU A 909 -28.45 16.56 -23.96
C GLU A 909 -28.49 17.66 -22.88
N ALA A 910 -27.38 18.38 -22.70
CA ALA A 910 -27.31 19.50 -21.76
C ALA A 910 -28.38 20.59 -22.01
N GLY A 911 -28.86 21.18 -20.91
CA GLY A 911 -29.80 22.32 -20.92
C GLY A 911 -31.27 21.98 -20.57
N GLY A 912 -31.55 20.72 -20.21
CA GLY A 912 -32.81 20.22 -19.64
C GLY A 912 -32.69 19.79 -18.17
N SER A 913 -33.66 19.00 -17.69
CA SER A 913 -33.49 18.19 -16.47
C SER A 913 -32.56 17.01 -16.75
N SER A 914 -31.87 16.53 -15.72
CA SER A 914 -31.02 15.34 -15.80
C SER A 914 -31.85 14.09 -16.08
N MET A 915 -31.25 13.10 -16.76
CA MET A 915 -31.82 11.76 -16.87
C MET A 915 -31.82 11.06 -15.51
N GLN A 916 -33.01 10.66 -15.04
CA GLN A 916 -33.22 10.03 -13.73
C GLN A 916 -33.99 8.72 -13.84
N TRP A 917 -33.55 7.71 -13.09
CA TRP A 917 -34.21 6.40 -12.99
C TRP A 917 -34.61 6.13 -11.54
N ALA A 918 -35.74 5.46 -11.36
CA ALA A 918 -36.24 5.05 -10.05
C ALA A 918 -36.76 3.61 -10.10
N PHE A 919 -36.31 2.78 -9.17
CA PHE A 919 -36.64 1.37 -9.07
C PHE A 919 -37.22 1.09 -7.70
N ASP A 920 -38.52 0.78 -7.63
CA ASP A 920 -39.15 0.34 -6.38
C ASP A 920 -38.49 -0.97 -5.92
N VAL A 921 -37.87 -0.99 -4.76
CA VAL A 921 -37.30 -2.21 -4.18
C VAL A 921 -38.18 -2.68 -3.02
N ALA A 922 -38.53 -3.97 -3.02
CA ALA A 922 -39.60 -4.47 -2.16
C ALA A 922 -39.24 -4.50 -0.67
N GLN A 923 -37.94 -4.43 -0.35
CA GLN A 923 -37.40 -4.41 1.00
C GLN A 923 -36.31 -3.34 1.08
N PRO A 924 -36.21 -2.60 2.20
CA PRO A 924 -34.95 -1.98 2.57
C PRO A 924 -33.82 -3.03 2.58
N GLY A 925 -32.61 -2.67 2.19
CA GLY A 925 -31.48 -3.59 2.16
C GLY A 925 -30.40 -3.21 1.16
N LEU A 926 -29.39 -4.07 1.03
CA LEU A 926 -28.25 -3.83 0.14
C LEU A 926 -28.59 -4.26 -1.30
N TYR A 927 -28.27 -3.37 -2.24
CA TYR A 927 -28.45 -3.58 -3.67
C TYR A 927 -27.16 -3.28 -4.40
N GLU A 928 -26.88 -4.05 -5.45
CA GLU A 928 -25.86 -3.71 -6.44
C GLU A 928 -26.53 -3.08 -7.67
N VAL A 929 -26.03 -1.92 -8.06
CA VAL A 929 -26.36 -1.25 -9.32
C VAL A 929 -25.27 -1.61 -10.32
N ARG A 930 -25.63 -2.26 -11.42
CA ARG A 930 -24.73 -2.57 -12.54
C ARG A 930 -25.14 -1.74 -13.76
N LEU A 931 -24.22 -0.89 -14.23
CA LEU A 931 -24.39 -0.07 -15.42
C LEU A 931 -23.57 -0.65 -16.56
N TYR A 932 -24.24 -1.00 -17.65
CA TYR A 932 -23.60 -1.45 -18.88
C TYR A 932 -23.49 -0.27 -19.83
N LEU A 933 -22.25 0.04 -20.20
CA LEU A 933 -21.88 1.28 -20.87
C LEU A 933 -20.90 0.99 -22.01
N GLY A 934 -21.03 1.70 -23.12
CA GLY A 934 -20.10 1.61 -24.24
C GLY A 934 -20.16 2.84 -25.10
N ASN A 935 -19.01 3.32 -25.56
CA ASN A 935 -18.96 4.50 -26.41
C ASN A 935 -19.12 4.13 -27.89
N GLY A 936 -20.33 4.35 -28.42
CA GLY A 936 -20.64 4.17 -29.84
C GLY A 936 -20.38 5.38 -30.73
N PHE A 937 -20.24 6.56 -30.14
CA PHE A 937 -20.22 7.83 -30.88
C PHE A 937 -18.80 8.22 -31.28
N ASP A 938 -18.55 8.32 -32.60
CA ASP A 938 -17.25 8.71 -33.17
C ASP A 938 -16.70 10.05 -32.64
N GLY A 939 -17.57 10.96 -32.20
CA GLY A 939 -17.17 12.30 -31.73
C GLY A 939 -16.62 12.33 -30.30
N THR A 940 -16.63 11.18 -29.61
CA THR A 940 -16.08 10.98 -28.26
C THR A 940 -15.21 9.73 -28.23
N SER A 941 -14.57 9.37 -29.34
CA SER A 941 -13.80 8.13 -29.49
C SER A 941 -12.53 8.09 -28.64
N ASN A 942 -12.04 9.25 -28.19
CA ASN A 942 -10.85 9.35 -27.36
C ASN A 942 -11.21 9.60 -25.89
N PRO A 943 -10.34 9.17 -24.97
CA PRO A 943 -10.35 9.56 -23.56
C PRO A 943 -10.43 11.09 -23.37
N GLY A 944 -11.08 11.52 -22.29
CA GLY A 944 -11.38 12.90 -21.90
C GLY A 944 -12.48 13.57 -22.74
N GLU A 945 -12.94 12.97 -23.84
CA GLU A 945 -13.94 13.59 -24.72
C GLU A 945 -15.38 13.42 -24.20
N ARG A 946 -15.62 12.44 -23.33
CA ARG A 946 -16.85 12.28 -22.54
C ARG A 946 -16.48 11.84 -21.11
N VAL A 947 -16.87 12.64 -20.14
CA VAL A 947 -16.69 12.38 -18.70
C VAL A 947 -17.99 12.78 -18.00
N PHE A 948 -18.56 11.91 -17.18
CA PHE A 948 -19.82 12.19 -16.50
C PHE A 948 -19.98 11.34 -15.25
N ASP A 949 -20.85 11.77 -14.34
CA ASP A 949 -21.04 11.06 -13.07
C ASP A 949 -22.41 10.41 -13.02
N VAL A 950 -22.57 9.42 -12.14
CA VAL A 950 -23.89 8.88 -11.79
C VAL A 950 -24.07 8.88 -10.28
N ALA A 951 -25.03 9.67 -9.81
CA ALA A 951 -25.45 9.61 -8.43
C ALA A 951 -26.40 8.42 -8.19
N VAL A 952 -26.20 7.72 -7.08
CA VAL A 952 -27.05 6.67 -6.51
C VAL A 952 -27.53 7.16 -5.15
N GLU A 953 -28.84 7.20 -4.93
CA GLU A 953 -29.43 7.77 -3.70
C GLU A 953 -28.97 9.21 -3.39
N GLY A 954 -28.70 10.00 -4.44
CA GLY A 954 -28.32 11.40 -4.33
C GLY A 954 -26.84 11.65 -4.00
N ALA A 955 -26.03 10.61 -3.84
CA ALA A 955 -24.57 10.68 -3.71
C ALA A 955 -23.89 10.03 -4.92
N VAL A 956 -22.70 10.48 -5.32
CA VAL A 956 -21.92 9.85 -6.41
C VAL A 956 -20.94 8.84 -5.79
N PRO A 957 -21.13 7.52 -6.00
CA PRO A 957 -20.14 6.54 -5.58
C PRO A 957 -18.86 6.68 -6.41
N THR A 958 -17.70 6.37 -5.82
CA THR A 958 -16.39 6.48 -6.50
C THR A 958 -16.32 5.70 -7.81
N SER A 959 -16.98 4.53 -7.90
CA SER A 959 -17.01 3.75 -9.15
C SER A 959 -17.81 4.42 -10.27
N PHE A 960 -18.65 5.40 -9.94
CA PHE A 960 -19.51 6.16 -10.85
C PHE A 960 -19.12 7.64 -10.93
N ASP A 961 -17.97 8.02 -10.36
CA ASP A 961 -17.39 9.36 -10.47
C ASP A 961 -16.49 9.44 -11.70
N ASP A 962 -16.51 10.57 -12.41
CA ASP A 962 -15.68 10.86 -13.59
C ASP A 962 -15.64 9.71 -14.64
N ILE A 963 -16.81 9.15 -14.98
CA ILE A 963 -16.90 8.01 -15.92
C ILE A 963 -16.47 8.43 -17.33
N ASP A 964 -15.33 7.89 -17.76
CA ASP A 964 -14.86 7.96 -19.14
C ASP A 964 -14.85 6.58 -19.82
N LEU A 965 -15.83 6.35 -20.69
CA LEU A 965 -16.02 5.07 -21.38
C LEU A 965 -14.91 4.77 -22.39
N SER A 966 -14.36 5.80 -23.04
CA SER A 966 -13.30 5.61 -24.02
C SER A 966 -11.97 5.32 -23.34
N GLN A 967 -11.73 5.87 -22.15
CA GLN A 967 -10.61 5.50 -21.27
C GLN A 967 -10.78 4.11 -20.66
N GLN A 968 -11.96 3.80 -20.11
CA GLN A 968 -12.18 2.56 -19.37
C GLN A 968 -12.28 1.33 -20.27
N PHE A 969 -12.98 1.42 -21.41
CA PHE A 969 -13.28 0.26 -22.26
C PHE A 969 -12.72 0.38 -23.68
N GLY A 970 -12.50 1.60 -24.15
CA GLY A 970 -12.19 1.90 -25.54
C GLY A 970 -13.43 2.13 -26.40
N HIS A 971 -13.22 2.76 -27.56
CA HIS A 971 -14.29 3.02 -28.52
C HIS A 971 -14.84 1.73 -29.15
N LEU A 972 -16.18 1.61 -29.25
CA LEU A 972 -16.91 0.42 -29.71
C LEU A 972 -16.72 -0.84 -28.84
N VAL A 973 -16.36 -0.65 -27.57
CA VAL A 973 -16.28 -1.73 -26.59
C VAL A 973 -17.27 -1.44 -25.45
N GLY A 974 -18.08 -2.44 -25.11
CA GLY A 974 -19.01 -2.39 -24.00
C GLY A 974 -18.40 -2.93 -22.72
N GLY A 975 -18.55 -2.21 -21.61
CA GLY A 975 -18.14 -2.61 -20.27
C GLY A 975 -19.31 -2.66 -19.29
N VAL A 976 -19.01 -3.06 -18.05
CA VAL A 976 -19.90 -2.95 -16.90
C VAL A 976 -19.15 -2.28 -15.76
N ILE A 977 -19.78 -1.31 -15.12
CA ILE A 977 -19.35 -0.74 -13.85
C ILE A 977 -20.44 -1.03 -12.81
N SER A 978 -20.07 -1.18 -11.54
CA SER A 978 -21.06 -1.38 -10.49
C SER A 978 -20.74 -0.66 -9.19
N SER A 979 -21.79 -0.47 -8.39
CA SER A 979 -21.73 0.12 -7.06
C SER A 979 -22.78 -0.54 -6.18
N THR A 980 -22.47 -0.75 -4.90
CA THR A 980 -23.44 -1.23 -3.90
C THR A 980 -24.02 -0.05 -3.13
N VAL A 981 -25.31 -0.13 -2.80
CA VAL A 981 -26.03 0.90 -2.07
C VAL A 981 -27.04 0.27 -1.11
N ASN A 982 -27.11 0.79 0.11
CA ASN A 982 -28.14 0.40 1.06
C ASN A 982 -29.37 1.30 0.87
N ILE A 983 -30.51 0.69 0.55
CA ILE A 983 -31.78 1.42 0.33
C ILE A 983 -32.62 1.34 1.60
N THR A 984 -33.08 2.49 2.10
CA THR A 984 -33.89 2.58 3.32
C THR A 984 -35.33 3.02 3.06
N ASP A 985 -35.57 3.77 1.98
CA ASP A 985 -36.87 4.34 1.64
C ASP A 985 -37.70 3.45 0.70
N GLY A 986 -37.13 2.31 0.28
CA GLY A 986 -37.75 1.35 -0.64
C GLY A 986 -37.71 1.76 -2.11
N THR A 987 -36.94 2.79 -2.49
CA THR A 987 -36.76 3.21 -3.89
C THR A 987 -35.29 3.44 -4.17
N LEU A 988 -34.74 2.76 -5.18
CA LEU A 988 -33.39 3.04 -5.68
C LEU A 988 -33.44 4.08 -6.80
N ASN A 989 -32.77 5.20 -6.61
CA ASN A 989 -32.73 6.38 -7.44
C ASN A 989 -31.36 6.51 -8.10
N LEU A 990 -31.35 6.72 -9.42
CA LEU A 990 -30.14 7.05 -10.19
C LEU A 990 -30.32 8.40 -10.87
N GLU A 991 -29.30 9.24 -10.83
CA GLU A 991 -29.22 10.50 -11.58
C GLU A 991 -27.93 10.56 -12.38
N PHE A 992 -28.05 10.75 -13.69
CA PHE A 992 -26.90 10.90 -14.59
C PHE A 992 -26.54 12.39 -14.69
N ILE A 993 -25.36 12.74 -14.18
CA ILE A 993 -24.90 14.13 -14.00
C ILE A 993 -24.02 14.53 -15.18
N HIS A 994 -24.16 15.76 -15.66
CA HIS A 994 -23.40 16.26 -16.80
C HIS A 994 -22.01 16.74 -16.39
N GLY A 995 -20.97 16.15 -16.99
CA GLY A 995 -19.59 16.64 -16.93
C GLY A 995 -19.13 17.19 -18.29
N VAL A 996 -18.14 16.53 -18.88
CA VAL A 996 -17.69 16.76 -20.27
C VAL A 996 -18.55 15.93 -21.22
N GLN A 997 -19.20 16.58 -22.18
CA GLN A 997 -20.17 15.95 -23.08
C GLN A 997 -21.43 15.44 -22.33
N ASN A 998 -22.21 14.57 -22.95
CA ASN A 998 -23.53 14.12 -22.51
C ASN A 998 -23.41 12.73 -21.87
N PRO A 999 -24.03 12.50 -20.69
CA PRO A 999 -24.05 11.18 -20.08
C PRO A 999 -24.92 10.21 -20.90
N LEU A 1000 -24.61 8.91 -20.79
CA LEU A 1000 -25.34 7.84 -21.48
C LEU A 1000 -25.44 6.57 -20.65
N VAL A 1001 -26.36 5.69 -21.04
CA VAL A 1001 -26.42 4.30 -20.58
C VAL A 1001 -26.92 3.36 -21.67
N ASN A 1002 -26.32 2.17 -21.79
CA ASN A 1002 -26.77 1.11 -22.71
C ASN A 1002 -27.70 0.13 -21.99
N ALA A 1003 -27.39 -0.25 -20.75
CA ALA A 1003 -28.28 -1.10 -19.96
C ALA A 1003 -28.11 -0.87 -18.45
N ILE A 1004 -29.16 -1.16 -17.68
CA ILE A 1004 -29.16 -1.08 -16.21
C ILE A 1004 -29.62 -2.44 -15.67
N GLU A 1005 -28.89 -2.98 -14.70
CA GLU A 1005 -29.29 -4.14 -13.90
C GLU A 1005 -29.25 -3.78 -12.41
N ILE A 1006 -30.32 -4.10 -11.67
CA ILE A 1006 -30.40 -3.91 -10.22
C ILE A 1006 -30.51 -5.27 -9.57
N VAL A 1007 -29.59 -5.56 -8.66
CA VAL A 1007 -29.45 -6.86 -7.99
C VAL A 1007 -29.64 -6.64 -6.50
N GLN A 1008 -30.51 -7.42 -5.88
CA GLN A 1008 -30.59 -7.50 -4.42
C GLN A 1008 -29.50 -8.44 -3.92
N LEU A 1009 -28.73 -7.99 -2.93
CA LEU A 1009 -27.71 -8.79 -2.27
C LEU A 1009 -28.23 -9.32 -0.93
N GLY A 1010 -27.92 -10.58 -0.62
CA GLY A 1010 -28.44 -11.32 0.52
C GLY A 1010 -29.93 -11.71 0.40
N ASP A 1011 -30.43 -12.44 1.40
CA ASP A 1011 -31.80 -12.93 1.48
C ASP A 1011 -32.87 -11.85 1.76
N GLY A 1012 -32.47 -10.57 1.75
CA GLY A 1012 -33.35 -9.43 1.95
C GLY A 1012 -33.91 -9.35 3.37
N THR A 1013 -33.28 -10.00 4.35
CA THR A 1013 -33.49 -9.65 5.76
C THR A 1013 -32.47 -8.56 6.13
N PRO A 1014 -32.92 -7.36 6.57
CA PRO A 1014 -32.03 -6.44 7.25
C PRO A 1014 -31.39 -7.15 8.46
N PRO A 1015 -30.21 -6.73 8.95
CA PRO A 1015 -29.89 -6.95 10.37
C PRO A 1015 -31.13 -6.54 11.16
N GLU A 1016 -31.64 -7.39 12.06
CA GLU A 1016 -32.96 -7.20 12.70
C GLU A 1016 -33.19 -5.72 13.04
N GLU A 1017 -33.98 -5.03 12.20
CA GLU A 1017 -34.42 -3.70 12.55
C GLU A 1017 -35.41 -3.88 13.69
N ASN A 1018 -34.91 -3.56 14.87
CA ASN A 1018 -35.65 -2.99 15.96
C ASN A 1018 -36.54 -1.85 15.42
N SER A 1019 -37.73 -2.18 14.93
CA SER A 1019 -38.59 -1.20 14.27
C SER A 1019 -39.00 -0.11 15.25
N ASP A 1020 -38.37 1.05 15.12
CA ASP A 1020 -38.68 2.25 15.89
C ASP A 1020 -40.16 2.62 15.72
N THR A 1021 -40.94 2.48 16.79
CA THR A 1021 -42.38 2.68 16.75
C THR A 1021 -42.74 4.00 17.41
N ILE A 1022 -43.25 4.97 16.64
CA ILE A 1022 -43.78 6.23 17.20
C ILE A 1022 -45.03 5.92 18.04
N LEU A 1023 -44.93 6.13 19.35
CA LEU A 1023 -46.02 5.88 20.29
C LEU A 1023 -46.89 7.12 20.52
N TYR A 1024 -46.28 8.30 20.58
CA TYR A 1024 -46.96 9.53 20.96
C TYR A 1024 -46.53 10.72 20.11
N ARG A 1025 -47.50 11.60 19.80
CA ARG A 1025 -47.30 12.93 19.20
C ARG A 1025 -48.22 13.94 19.85
N VAL A 1026 -47.68 15.09 20.25
CA VAL A 1026 -48.43 16.18 20.88
C VAL A 1026 -48.10 17.51 20.22
N ASN A 1027 -49.12 18.25 19.77
CA ASN A 1027 -49.00 19.64 19.34
C ASN A 1027 -49.19 20.57 20.55
N ALA A 1028 -48.09 20.94 21.19
CA ALA A 1028 -48.10 21.73 22.42
C ALA A 1028 -48.58 23.17 22.16
N GLY A 1029 -49.62 23.57 22.88
CA GLY A 1029 -50.27 24.87 22.69
C GLY A 1029 -51.23 24.98 21.50
N GLY A 1030 -51.39 23.92 20.69
CA GLY A 1030 -52.19 23.89 19.47
C GLY A 1030 -53.34 22.87 19.45
N GLY A 1031 -54.11 22.91 18.36
CA GLY A 1031 -55.15 21.91 18.08
C GLY A 1031 -54.57 20.62 17.48
N GLN A 1032 -55.41 19.60 17.28
CA GLN A 1032 -54.97 18.37 16.62
C GLN A 1032 -54.54 18.66 15.17
N VAL A 1033 -53.38 18.11 14.76
CA VAL A 1033 -52.81 18.25 13.41
C VAL A 1033 -52.59 16.86 12.82
N ALA A 1034 -52.98 16.68 11.57
CA ALA A 1034 -52.80 15.40 10.89
C ALA A 1034 -51.31 15.13 10.63
N ALA A 1035 -50.89 13.87 10.79
CA ALA A 1035 -49.54 13.45 10.40
C ALA A 1035 -49.35 13.52 8.88
N VAL A 1036 -48.14 13.87 8.42
CA VAL A 1036 -47.81 13.94 6.99
C VAL A 1036 -47.10 12.68 6.47
N ASP A 1037 -46.61 11.85 7.39
CA ASP A 1037 -45.91 10.58 7.14
C ASP A 1037 -46.83 9.35 7.25
N GLY A 1038 -48.14 9.55 7.45
CA GLY A 1038 -49.10 8.46 7.64
C GLY A 1038 -49.09 7.82 9.04
N GLY A 1039 -48.30 8.34 9.97
CA GLY A 1039 -48.26 7.93 11.38
C GLY A 1039 -49.43 8.47 12.22
N ILE A 1040 -49.26 8.43 13.55
CA ILE A 1040 -50.27 8.92 14.50
C ILE A 1040 -50.42 10.44 14.37
N ASP A 1041 -51.66 10.95 14.36
CA ASP A 1041 -51.92 12.39 14.38
C ASP A 1041 -51.34 13.07 15.62
N TRP A 1042 -50.88 14.32 15.48
CA TRP A 1042 -50.43 15.14 16.59
C TRP A 1042 -51.62 15.55 17.46
N SER A 1043 -51.69 15.01 18.68
CA SER A 1043 -52.79 15.26 19.61
C SER A 1043 -52.81 16.70 20.12
N ALA A 1044 -54.01 17.22 20.40
CA ALA A 1044 -54.19 18.61 20.82
C ALA A 1044 -53.74 18.85 22.27
N ASP A 1045 -53.10 20.00 22.51
CA ASP A 1045 -52.82 20.52 23.84
C ASP A 1045 -53.12 22.03 23.91
N THR A 1046 -54.09 22.45 24.71
CA THR A 1046 -54.48 23.87 24.80
C THR A 1046 -54.77 24.28 26.24
N THR A 1047 -54.71 25.57 26.56
CA THR A 1047 -55.06 26.08 27.90
C THR A 1047 -56.48 25.72 28.37
N ALA A 1048 -57.43 25.54 27.44
CA ALA A 1048 -58.82 25.18 27.75
C ALA A 1048 -59.04 23.66 27.83
N SER A 1049 -58.13 22.88 27.28
CA SER A 1049 -58.17 21.42 27.22
C SER A 1049 -56.74 20.93 27.08
N ASN A 1050 -56.08 20.72 28.22
CA ASN A 1050 -54.71 20.21 28.27
C ASN A 1050 -54.66 18.79 27.69
N SER A 1051 -53.51 18.44 27.14
CA SER A 1051 -53.22 17.07 26.73
C SER A 1051 -53.38 16.11 27.92
N PRO A 1052 -53.88 14.87 27.70
CA PRO A 1052 -53.92 13.85 28.74
C PRO A 1052 -52.53 13.47 29.28
N TYR A 1053 -51.46 13.73 28.52
CA TYR A 1053 -50.07 13.45 28.90
C TYR A 1053 -49.43 14.58 29.71
N LEU A 1054 -50.08 15.75 29.82
CA LEU A 1054 -49.58 16.87 30.61
C LEU A 1054 -50.04 16.72 32.06
N VAL A 1055 -49.16 16.15 32.90
CA VAL A 1055 -49.49 15.81 34.30
C VAL A 1055 -49.38 16.99 35.25
N ASP A 1056 -48.49 17.95 34.97
CA ASP A 1056 -48.47 19.27 35.59
C ASP A 1056 -48.30 20.34 34.51
N PRO A 1057 -49.29 21.22 34.28
CA PRO A 1057 -49.18 22.26 33.27
C PRO A 1057 -48.27 23.44 33.68
N GLY A 1058 -47.68 23.42 34.88
CA GLY A 1058 -47.00 24.56 35.48
C GLY A 1058 -47.95 25.77 35.55
N SER A 1059 -47.55 26.86 34.92
CA SER A 1059 -48.33 28.10 34.77
C SER A 1059 -49.50 28.02 33.78
N ASN A 1060 -49.60 26.92 33.01
CA ASN A 1060 -50.64 26.63 32.03
C ASN A 1060 -50.84 27.72 30.95
N ASN A 1061 -49.76 28.17 30.31
CA ASN A 1061 -49.81 29.18 29.26
C ASN A 1061 -49.45 28.61 27.89
N THR A 1062 -50.08 29.15 26.86
CA THR A 1062 -49.77 28.84 25.46
C THR A 1062 -49.68 30.12 24.64
N ALA A 1063 -48.90 30.09 23.57
CA ALA A 1063 -48.72 31.21 22.65
C ALA A 1063 -48.79 30.73 21.20
N SER A 1064 -48.95 31.67 20.26
CA SER A 1064 -48.95 31.38 18.82
C SER A 1064 -48.01 32.32 18.10
N PHE A 1065 -47.14 31.72 17.29
CA PHE A 1065 -46.08 32.37 16.52
C PHE A 1065 -46.06 31.82 15.09
N PRO A 1066 -47.04 32.21 14.24
CA PRO A 1066 -47.19 31.67 12.87
C PRO A 1066 -46.11 32.16 11.88
N ALA A 1067 -45.00 32.69 12.39
CA ALA A 1067 -43.86 33.15 11.60
C ALA A 1067 -42.63 32.25 11.82
N VAL A 1068 -42.72 31.24 12.69
CA VAL A 1068 -41.67 30.24 12.87
C VAL A 1068 -41.82 29.21 11.76
N GLU A 1069 -40.86 29.18 10.84
CA GLU A 1069 -40.86 28.23 9.72
C GLU A 1069 -40.03 26.99 10.10
N PRO A 1070 -40.42 25.78 9.70
CA PRO A 1070 -39.61 24.58 9.92
C PRO A 1070 -38.23 24.73 9.26
N GLY A 1071 -37.16 24.42 9.99
CA GLY A 1071 -35.81 24.38 9.45
C GLY A 1071 -35.61 23.24 8.46
N ALA A 1072 -34.53 23.30 7.67
CA ALA A 1072 -34.25 22.33 6.61
C ALA A 1072 -34.11 20.89 7.11
N GLN A 1073 -33.71 20.71 8.38
CA GLN A 1073 -33.59 19.41 9.04
C GLN A 1073 -34.93 18.76 9.44
N ILE A 1074 -36.06 19.46 9.31
CA ILE A 1074 -37.37 18.91 9.67
C ILE A 1074 -37.99 18.20 8.46
N THR A 1075 -37.96 16.87 8.48
CA THR A 1075 -38.70 16.00 7.55
C THR A 1075 -39.82 15.27 8.30
N GLY A 1076 -40.89 14.86 7.60
CA GLY A 1076 -41.97 14.05 8.20
C GLY A 1076 -42.89 14.74 9.23
N VAL A 1077 -42.64 16.01 9.59
CA VAL A 1077 -43.44 16.78 10.56
C VAL A 1077 -44.16 17.94 9.88
N PRO A 1078 -45.46 18.16 10.14
CA PRO A 1078 -46.18 19.32 9.59
C PRO A 1078 -45.57 20.63 10.12
N GLY A 1079 -45.22 21.57 9.24
CA GLY A 1079 -44.67 22.88 9.65
C GLY A 1079 -45.56 23.67 10.62
N THR A 1080 -46.87 23.42 10.61
CA THR A 1080 -47.84 24.02 11.54
C THR A 1080 -47.63 23.62 13.01
N ILE A 1081 -46.79 22.62 13.32
CA ILE A 1081 -46.42 22.31 14.71
C ILE A 1081 -45.70 23.48 15.36
N PHE A 1082 -44.91 24.25 14.60
CA PHE A 1082 -44.18 25.41 15.13
C PHE A 1082 -45.05 26.69 15.28
N ASP A 1083 -46.29 26.69 14.78
CA ASP A 1083 -47.21 27.84 14.89
C ASP A 1083 -47.66 28.12 16.33
N THR A 1084 -47.54 27.12 17.20
CA THR A 1084 -47.99 27.16 18.60
C THR A 1084 -46.92 26.62 19.53
N LEU A 1085 -46.96 27.07 20.78
CA LEU A 1085 -46.15 26.50 21.84
C LEU A 1085 -46.84 26.59 23.19
N ARG A 1086 -46.42 25.74 24.11
CA ARG A 1086 -46.66 25.86 25.55
C ARG A 1086 -45.40 26.38 26.22
N TYR A 1087 -45.56 27.22 27.24
CA TYR A 1087 -44.44 27.73 28.03
C TYR A 1087 -44.80 27.82 29.52
N ASP A 1088 -43.78 27.81 30.37
CA ASP A 1088 -43.95 27.88 31.82
C ASP A 1088 -43.39 29.16 32.45
N LEU A 1089 -44.13 29.80 33.35
CA LEU A 1089 -43.71 31.03 34.03
C LEU A 1089 -43.10 30.68 35.39
N ALA A 1090 -41.99 31.33 35.71
CA ALA A 1090 -41.33 31.17 37.00
C ALA A 1090 -42.26 31.42 38.22
N GLY A 1091 -42.08 30.61 39.27
CA GLY A 1091 -42.73 30.77 40.57
C GLY A 1091 -43.84 29.75 40.92
N GLY A 1092 -44.01 28.71 40.10
CA GLY A 1092 -44.89 27.55 40.31
C GLY A 1092 -44.15 26.22 40.42
N SER A 1093 -44.88 25.10 40.27
CA SER A 1093 -44.27 23.80 39.91
C SER A 1093 -43.84 23.81 38.45
N GLU A 1094 -42.86 22.97 38.11
CA GLU A 1094 -42.37 22.82 36.74
C GLU A 1094 -43.40 22.15 35.83
N MET A 1095 -43.32 22.45 34.53
CA MET A 1095 -44.13 21.80 33.51
C MET A 1095 -43.67 20.35 33.32
N GLN A 1096 -44.58 19.41 33.57
CA GLN A 1096 -44.30 17.98 33.54
C GLN A 1096 -45.23 17.21 32.60
N TRP A 1097 -44.64 16.29 31.84
CA TRP A 1097 -45.34 15.35 30.96
C TRP A 1097 -45.06 13.91 31.38
N ALA A 1098 -46.04 13.03 31.22
CA ALA A 1098 -45.89 11.61 31.44
C ALA A 1098 -46.61 10.81 30.35
N PHE A 1099 -45.91 9.83 29.79
CA PHE A 1099 -46.39 8.96 28.73
C PHE A 1099 -46.33 7.51 29.20
N ASP A 1100 -47.49 6.86 29.29
CA ASP A 1100 -47.56 5.43 29.62
C ASP A 1100 -46.91 4.65 28.47
N VAL A 1101 -45.87 3.86 28.73
CA VAL A 1101 -45.25 3.01 27.71
C VAL A 1101 -45.47 1.56 28.09
N ASP A 1102 -45.96 0.75 27.15
CA ASP A 1102 -46.48 -0.60 27.45
C ASP A 1102 -45.36 -1.59 27.86
N GLN A 1103 -44.08 -1.23 27.68
CA GLN A 1103 -42.90 -2.04 27.97
C GLN A 1103 -41.82 -1.20 28.68
N ALA A 1104 -41.08 -1.83 29.61
CA ALA A 1104 -39.79 -1.27 30.01
C ALA A 1104 -38.81 -1.49 28.84
N GLY A 1105 -38.11 -0.44 28.40
CA GLY A 1105 -37.44 -0.44 27.10
C GLY A 1105 -36.75 0.90 26.80
N LEU A 1106 -35.96 0.93 25.74
CA LEU A 1106 -35.25 2.14 25.31
C LEU A 1106 -36.19 2.96 24.43
N TYR A 1107 -36.25 4.27 24.67
CA TYR A 1107 -37.14 5.19 23.96
C TYR A 1107 -36.36 6.41 23.50
N GLU A 1108 -36.66 6.93 22.32
CA GLU A 1108 -36.21 8.27 21.90
C GLU A 1108 -37.29 9.31 22.21
N VAL A 1109 -36.89 10.39 22.87
CA VAL A 1109 -37.71 11.59 23.10
C VAL A 1109 -37.28 12.64 22.09
N ARG A 1110 -38.21 13.13 21.26
CA ARG A 1110 -37.97 14.23 20.33
C ARG A 1110 -38.78 15.46 20.73
N LEU A 1111 -38.10 16.59 20.90
CA LEU A 1111 -38.65 17.85 21.35
C LEU A 1111 -38.54 18.89 20.22
N TYR A 1112 -39.70 19.31 19.71
CA TYR A 1112 -39.81 20.26 18.61
C TYR A 1112 -40.13 21.65 19.15
N SER A 1113 -39.33 22.66 18.80
CA SER A 1113 -39.65 24.06 19.07
C SER A 1113 -38.86 25.02 18.19
N GLY A 1114 -39.20 26.30 18.27
CA GLY A 1114 -38.48 27.38 17.60
C GLY A 1114 -38.76 28.71 18.28
N GLU A 1115 -37.79 29.61 18.26
CA GLU A 1115 -37.90 30.89 18.96
C GLU A 1115 -38.67 31.92 18.12
N GLY A 1116 -39.94 32.13 18.47
CA GLY A 1116 -40.83 33.09 17.83
C GLY A 1116 -41.02 34.41 18.60
N PHE A 1117 -40.62 34.46 19.88
CA PHE A 1117 -40.79 35.62 20.74
C PHE A 1117 -39.67 36.63 20.52
N ALA A 1118 -40.05 37.82 20.03
CA ALA A 1118 -39.10 38.89 19.72
C ALA A 1118 -38.34 39.48 20.94
N GLY A 1119 -38.59 38.99 22.16
CA GLY A 1119 -37.85 39.38 23.36
C GLY A 1119 -36.72 38.42 23.74
N THR A 1120 -36.54 37.33 23.00
CA THR A 1120 -35.49 36.32 23.19
C THR A 1120 -34.88 35.92 21.83
N ASN A 1121 -34.66 36.88 20.94
CA ASN A 1121 -34.30 36.62 19.53
C ASN A 1121 -32.80 36.35 19.29
N ASP A 1122 -31.94 36.57 20.28
CA ASP A 1122 -30.51 36.33 20.18
C ASP A 1122 -30.08 35.11 21.03
N PRO A 1123 -29.00 34.40 20.65
CA PRO A 1123 -28.44 33.31 21.45
C PRO A 1123 -28.16 33.71 22.91
N GLY A 1124 -28.50 32.82 23.84
CA GLY A 1124 -28.36 32.94 25.28
C GLY A 1124 -29.52 33.65 26.00
N GLU A 1125 -30.52 34.17 25.28
CA GLU A 1125 -31.64 34.90 25.87
C GLU A 1125 -32.75 33.99 26.42
N ARG A 1126 -32.86 32.75 25.92
CA ARG A 1126 -33.69 31.69 26.50
C ARG A 1126 -32.88 30.39 26.52
N VAL A 1127 -32.63 29.87 27.71
CA VAL A 1127 -31.86 28.65 27.94
C VAL A 1127 -32.57 27.86 29.03
N PHE A 1128 -32.88 26.59 28.79
CA PHE A 1128 -33.55 25.76 29.79
C PHE A 1128 -33.17 24.30 29.62
N ASP A 1129 -33.40 23.52 30.66
CA ASP A 1129 -33.07 22.10 30.66
C ASP A 1129 -34.35 21.27 30.56
N VAL A 1130 -34.24 20.04 30.07
CA VAL A 1130 -35.32 19.05 30.17
C VAL A 1130 -34.78 17.78 30.82
N ALA A 1131 -35.32 17.44 31.98
CA ALA A 1131 -35.07 16.15 32.59
C ALA A 1131 -35.97 15.07 31.98
N VAL A 1132 -35.39 13.91 31.69
CA VAL A 1132 -36.04 12.69 31.21
C VAL A 1132 -35.77 11.60 32.22
N GLU A 1133 -36.82 10.95 32.73
CA GLU A 1133 -36.69 9.94 33.81
C GLU A 1133 -35.97 10.44 35.08
N GLY A 1134 -35.96 11.77 35.29
CA GLY A 1134 -35.37 12.42 36.46
C GLY A 1134 -33.92 12.88 36.29
N ASP A 1135 -33.28 12.57 35.16
CA ASP A 1135 -31.93 13.01 34.81
C ASP A 1135 -31.97 13.98 33.62
N VAL A 1136 -30.99 14.88 33.47
CA VAL A 1136 -30.88 15.81 32.32
C VAL A 1136 -29.84 15.26 31.34
N PRO A 1137 -30.25 14.70 30.18
CA PRO A 1137 -29.32 14.29 29.14
C PRO A 1137 -28.54 15.46 28.57
N THR A 1138 -27.34 15.22 28.03
CA THR A 1138 -26.50 16.27 27.42
C THR A 1138 -27.18 17.02 26.29
N SER A 1139 -27.99 16.35 25.47
CA SER A 1139 -28.76 17.00 24.40
C SER A 1139 -29.91 17.88 24.90
N PHE A 1140 -30.33 17.68 26.16
CA PHE A 1140 -31.35 18.47 26.84
C PHE A 1140 -30.80 19.36 27.97
N ASP A 1141 -29.48 19.47 28.09
CA ASP A 1141 -28.79 20.43 28.96
C ASP A 1141 -28.57 21.75 28.21
N ASN A 1142 -28.97 22.86 28.81
CA ASN A 1142 -28.87 24.21 28.25
C ASN A 1142 -29.46 24.38 26.84
N ILE A 1143 -30.68 23.88 26.60
CA ILE A 1143 -31.36 24.02 25.30
C ILE A 1143 -31.58 25.49 24.96
N ASP A 1144 -31.06 25.90 23.80
CA ASP A 1144 -31.28 27.22 23.19
C ASP A 1144 -31.59 27.09 21.70
N PHE A 1145 -32.89 27.13 21.37
CA PHE A 1145 -33.36 27.00 19.98
C PHE A 1145 -32.93 28.17 19.08
N ALA A 1146 -32.73 29.38 19.63
CA ALA A 1146 -32.27 30.53 18.84
C ALA A 1146 -30.78 30.39 18.48
N GLN A 1147 -29.97 29.84 19.38
CA GLN A 1147 -28.58 29.48 19.12
C GLN A 1147 -28.47 28.35 18.10
N GLN A 1148 -29.29 27.30 18.24
CA GLN A 1148 -29.18 26.09 17.42
C GLN A 1148 -29.73 26.27 16.00
N PHE A 1149 -30.88 26.93 15.85
CA PHE A 1149 -31.59 26.98 14.55
C PHE A 1149 -31.79 28.41 14.02
N GLY A 1150 -31.61 29.43 14.86
CA GLY A 1150 -31.86 30.83 14.52
C GLY A 1150 -33.28 31.30 14.88
N TYR A 1151 -33.45 32.63 14.94
CA TYR A 1151 -34.74 33.27 15.21
C TYR A 1151 -35.77 32.96 14.12
N GLN A 1152 -36.99 32.60 14.51
CA GLN A 1152 -38.09 32.20 13.60
C GLN A 1152 -37.81 30.94 12.76
N THR A 1153 -36.90 30.08 13.23
CA THR A 1153 -36.64 28.78 12.62
C THR A 1153 -36.93 27.67 13.63
N GLY A 1154 -37.79 26.73 13.24
CA GLY A 1154 -38.15 25.56 14.02
C GLY A 1154 -37.10 24.46 13.90
N GLY A 1155 -36.82 23.79 15.01
CA GLY A 1155 -35.89 22.67 15.10
C GLY A 1155 -36.38 21.56 16.01
N VAL A 1156 -35.59 20.50 16.10
CA VAL A 1156 -35.82 19.34 16.95
C VAL A 1156 -34.55 19.03 17.70
N VAL A 1157 -34.68 18.70 18.98
CA VAL A 1157 -33.61 18.08 19.78
C VAL A 1157 -34.12 16.73 20.27
N SER A 1158 -33.24 15.73 20.37
CA SER A 1158 -33.65 14.41 20.86
C SER A 1158 -32.65 13.78 21.83
N SER A 1159 -33.14 12.82 22.61
CA SER A 1159 -32.35 12.00 23.52
C SER A 1159 -32.97 10.62 23.63
N THR A 1160 -32.14 9.58 23.73
CA THR A 1160 -32.59 8.24 24.11
C THR A 1160 -32.62 8.09 25.63
N VAL A 1161 -33.53 7.27 26.15
CA VAL A 1161 -33.69 7.01 27.58
C VAL A 1161 -34.20 5.60 27.83
N MET A 1162 -33.67 4.95 28.86
CA MET A 1162 -34.18 3.66 29.35
C MET A 1162 -35.34 3.90 30.33
N VAL A 1163 -36.55 3.47 29.97
CA VAL A 1163 -37.72 3.54 30.86
C VAL A 1163 -37.88 2.21 31.59
N THR A 1164 -37.94 2.22 32.92
CA THR A 1164 -37.96 0.99 33.73
C THR A 1164 -39.27 0.73 34.46
N ASP A 1165 -40.11 1.75 34.64
CA ASP A 1165 -41.35 1.67 35.42
C ASP A 1165 -42.63 1.66 34.55
N GLY A 1166 -42.47 1.71 33.23
CA GLY A 1166 -43.55 1.76 32.24
C GLY A 1166 -44.16 3.15 32.06
N THR A 1167 -43.51 4.21 32.51
CA THR A 1167 -43.95 5.59 32.30
C THR A 1167 -42.75 6.48 31.98
N LEU A 1168 -42.73 7.09 30.80
CA LEU A 1168 -41.70 8.06 30.43
C LEU A 1168 -42.10 9.45 30.95
N ASN A 1169 -41.27 10.03 31.80
CA ASN A 1169 -41.47 11.30 32.48
C ASN A 1169 -40.56 12.39 31.91
N LEU A 1170 -41.13 13.55 31.58
CA LEU A 1170 -40.40 14.76 31.20
C LEU A 1170 -40.67 15.89 32.19
N GLU A 1171 -39.64 16.60 32.62
CA GLU A 1171 -39.74 17.81 33.43
C GLU A 1171 -38.94 18.93 32.76
N PHE A 1172 -39.62 20.01 32.39
CA PHE A 1172 -38.99 21.19 31.79
C PHE A 1172 -38.54 22.14 32.90
N ILE A 1173 -37.24 22.36 33.03
CA ILE A 1173 -36.61 23.03 34.17
C ILE A 1173 -36.24 24.46 33.80
N HIS A 1174 -36.61 25.44 34.63
CA HIS A 1174 -36.27 26.84 34.38
C HIS A 1174 -34.76 27.10 34.45
N GLY A 1175 -34.21 27.68 33.37
CA GLY A 1175 -32.88 28.29 33.34
C GLY A 1175 -32.94 29.81 33.18
N VAL A 1176 -32.52 30.30 32.01
CA VAL A 1176 -32.67 31.69 31.55
C VAL A 1176 -34.00 31.84 30.80
N GLU A 1177 -34.86 32.73 31.28
CA GLU A 1177 -36.24 32.90 30.80
C GLU A 1177 -37.10 31.62 30.99
N ASN A 1178 -38.22 31.49 30.28
CA ASN A 1178 -39.24 30.46 30.51
C ASN A 1178 -38.99 29.22 29.61
N PRO A 1179 -39.07 27.97 30.10
CA PRO A 1179 -39.01 26.81 29.22
C PRO A 1179 -40.23 26.80 28.28
N MET A 1180 -40.04 26.28 27.06
CA MET A 1180 -41.09 26.23 26.03
C MET A 1180 -40.99 25.00 25.14
N ILE A 1181 -42.11 24.58 24.56
CA ILE A 1181 -42.16 23.46 23.62
C ILE A 1181 -43.33 23.61 22.63
N SER A 1182 -43.11 23.24 21.36
CA SER A 1182 -44.12 23.27 20.28
C SER A 1182 -44.65 21.89 19.95
N GLY A 1183 -43.80 20.86 20.00
CA GLY A 1183 -44.19 19.48 19.77
C GLY A 1183 -43.39 18.49 20.60
N ILE A 1184 -44.01 17.38 20.99
CA ILE A 1184 -43.35 16.25 21.64
C ILE A 1184 -43.69 14.98 20.86
N GLU A 1185 -42.67 14.19 20.56
CA GLU A 1185 -42.81 12.86 19.97
C GLU A 1185 -42.02 11.84 20.79
N ILE A 1186 -42.62 10.68 21.05
CA ILE A 1186 -42.00 9.57 21.80
C ILE A 1186 -41.95 8.36 20.89
N VAL A 1187 -40.75 7.81 20.70
CA VAL A 1187 -40.47 6.67 19.82
C VAL A 1187 -39.97 5.52 20.68
N GLN A 1188 -40.59 4.35 20.56
CA GLN A 1188 -40.07 3.12 21.14
C GLN A 1188 -38.98 2.57 20.24
N LEU A 1189 -37.77 2.42 20.78
CA LEU A 1189 -36.67 1.74 20.10
C LEU A 1189 -36.80 0.24 20.43
N GLY A 1190 -36.52 -0.64 19.48
CA GLY A 1190 -36.86 -2.08 19.61
C GLY A 1190 -36.28 -2.78 20.85
N ASP A 1191 -36.95 -3.87 21.26
CA ASP A 1191 -36.75 -4.58 22.54
C ASP A 1191 -35.35 -5.26 22.64
N ASP A 1192 -34.36 -4.61 23.27
CA ASP A 1192 -33.29 -5.36 23.95
C ASP A 1192 -33.83 -5.95 25.26
N THR A 1193 -34.26 -7.22 25.20
CA THR A 1193 -34.65 -8.00 26.39
C THR A 1193 -33.66 -9.11 26.72
N SER A 1194 -32.40 -8.99 26.32
CA SER A 1194 -31.37 -9.97 26.69
C SER A 1194 -30.73 -9.67 28.07
N VAL A 1195 -31.54 -9.82 29.14
CA VAL A 1195 -31.06 -9.92 30.55
C VAL A 1195 -30.91 -11.36 31.00
#